data_AF-A0AAD1C991-F1
#
_entry.id   AF-A0AAD1C991-F1
#
_cell.length_a   1.000
_cell.length_b   1.000
_cell.length_c   1.000
_cell.angle_alpha   90.00
_cell.angle_beta   90.00
_cell.angle_gamma   90.00
#
_symmetry.space_group_name_H-M   'P 1'
#
loop_
_entity.id
_entity.type
_entity.pdbx_description
1 polymer ?
#
loop_
_entity_poly.entity_id
_entity_poly.type
_entity_poly.pdbx_seq_one_letter_code
_entity_poly.pdbx_strand_id
1 'polypeptide(L)'
;MKKVYHLQSRTNEKHQHFAIRRWKIGVASIAIFASVFLAGNVLAQADETHSVENSSLSSTLASVANSLHIASTREDASDKLNLTPARFVQENSPSSTTNAATTSPSAKKESTEKKEDAVANSAEKATPVVETKSEDKIAEGNIRLHFKTLPSDNLASLGLWTWDDVETPSSQKGSWPTGATSFSTAKKDDYGYYLDVKMAEKRSKISLLINNTAGTNLTGDKTIELLSPNMNEVWFDKDYNPHPYEPLKEGLVRINYYRTDGKYDKKSLWLWGDVENPSKNWPDGVDFVKTGKYGRYVDVPLKDAAKTIGFLLLDENKSGDDVKIQPQDYNLTNLKKNSQIFLRDADPNIYTNPYFVNDIRMTGAQHIGLTEIEATFSTLENAKKEDILKNLKITDKNKKEVAIKDVILDVKNKKAKIVGDFGQAQAPYTIKYGNDQFTTSMNWQLKDSIYKYDGELGARVSQAGKQVDVTFWSPSADQVDLVIYDKNDQNKVVGKVAMTKGEAGTWKGTLTSQTNLGIKDYRGYFYHYEITRGGKKVLALDPYAKSLAAWNSEDAEKGESYKIAKAAFVEPSEYGPKDLTYAKIPNFKKREDALIYETHVRDFTSDPAISKDLKSQFGTFSAFIEKLDYLKDLGVTHIQLLPVLSYYFVNELKNAERMDKYASSNSNYNWGYDPQNYFSLTGMYSTNPKDPAKRIEEFKNLVNEIHKRGMGVIMDVVYNHTAKTSIFEDLEPNYYHFMDADGTPRTSFGGGRLGTTHYMSRRVLVDSIKYLTSEYKVDGFRFDMMGDHDAESIQKAYEEAKKLNPNLVMLGEGWKTYTGDENKPVQPADQSWMKSTDTVGVFSDDIRNTLKSGYPNEGAPAFITGGKRNVESVFKNIKAQPTNFEADSPGDVIQYIAAHDNLTLFDIIAQSIKKDPVVPANNQEIHRRLRLGNLMVLTSQGTPFIHSGQEYGRTKQFRDPAYKYPVPDDKVPNKSHLLTNADGTPFEYPYFIHDSYDSSDAVNHFDWTKATDFGKYPENAKSRAYMKGLIALRKSTDAFTRKTKAEVDQNVTLITQPGKDGVGKEDLILGYQVVASNGDIYAVLINADSKERKFNFGEGYKHLAQAEIVADANTAGVAAISNPAGVNLGADGVSLAPLTATILRIQKKSKPNQEKPNREDKHQSGLSRPKEDSGQAAPSSTQRDTSTEKIQQQQIARAKSDKFLPSTGTTVSMIGILTGIVLLLSGVCILKKKK
;
A
#
# COMPACT_ATOMS: atom_id res chain seq x y z
N MET A 1 9.30 25.29 -35.50
CA MET A 1 8.22 25.42 -36.52
C MET A 1 7.09 24.48 -36.15
N LYS A 2 5.82 24.83 -36.41
CA LYS A 2 4.65 24.02 -36.03
C LYS A 2 4.39 22.89 -37.04
N LYS A 3 4.06 21.69 -36.57
CA LYS A 3 3.12 20.78 -37.25
C LYS A 3 2.10 20.27 -36.24
N VAL A 4 0.84 20.55 -36.53
CA VAL A 4 -0.33 20.07 -35.78
C VAL A 4 -0.79 18.77 -36.44
N TYR A 5 -1.06 17.73 -35.65
CA TYR A 5 -1.78 16.55 -36.10
C TYR A 5 -3.11 16.44 -35.37
N HIS A 6 -4.19 16.75 -36.07
CA HIS A 6 -5.53 16.26 -35.72
C HIS A 6 -5.69 14.85 -36.27
N LEU A 7 -6.18 13.92 -35.44
CA LEU A 7 -6.72 12.65 -35.89
C LEU A 7 -8.08 12.44 -35.23
N GLN A 8 -9.13 12.58 -36.04
CA GLN A 8 -10.48 12.13 -35.69
C GLN A 8 -10.60 10.65 -36.03
N SER A 9 -10.89 9.78 -35.05
CA SER A 9 -11.43 8.45 -35.31
C SER A 9 -12.95 8.47 -35.09
N ARG A 10 -13.71 8.48 -36.20
CA ARG A 10 -15.13 8.13 -36.17
C ARG A 10 -15.26 6.61 -36.18
N THR A 11 -15.80 6.02 -35.13
CA THR A 11 -16.39 4.68 -35.15
C THR A 11 -17.83 4.78 -34.64
N ASN A 12 -18.78 4.27 -35.44
CA ASN A 12 -20.21 4.40 -35.16
C ASN A 12 -20.64 3.46 -34.02
N GLU A 13 -20.89 4.00 -32.83
CA GLU A 13 -21.73 3.30 -31.85
C GLU A 13 -23.18 3.30 -32.32
N LYS A 14 -23.67 2.13 -32.75
CA LYS A 14 -25.10 1.92 -32.95
C LYS A 14 -25.78 1.88 -31.58
N HIS A 15 -26.42 2.97 -31.18
CA HIS A 15 -27.33 3.02 -30.04
C HIS A 15 -28.41 1.94 -30.18
N GLN A 16 -28.32 0.85 -29.42
CA GLN A 16 -29.43 -0.09 -29.25
C GLN A 16 -30.31 0.39 -28.09
N HIS A 17 -31.46 0.96 -28.45
CA HIS A 17 -32.52 1.28 -27.49
C HIS A 17 -33.17 -0.01 -26.95
N PHE A 18 -32.71 -0.50 -25.80
CA PHE A 18 -33.39 -1.57 -25.09
C PHE A 18 -34.66 -1.04 -24.41
N ALA A 19 -35.78 -1.12 -25.14
CA ALA A 19 -37.10 -0.86 -24.60
C ALA A 19 -37.52 -1.95 -23.61
N ILE A 20 -37.79 -1.57 -22.36
CA ILE A 20 -38.21 -2.49 -21.30
C ILE A 20 -39.60 -3.07 -21.63
N ARG A 21 -39.65 -4.34 -22.05
CA ARG A 21 -40.89 -5.15 -22.08
C ARG A 21 -40.88 -6.16 -20.94
N ARG A 22 -41.69 -5.90 -19.91
CA ARG A 22 -41.99 -6.86 -18.84
C ARG A 22 -42.60 -8.14 -19.44
N TRP A 23 -42.07 -9.29 -19.05
CA TRP A 23 -42.78 -10.57 -19.09
C TRP A 23 -42.84 -11.15 -17.66
N LYS A 24 -43.94 -11.85 -17.36
CA LYS A 24 -44.22 -12.52 -16.08
C LYS A 24 -44.24 -14.04 -16.33
N ILE A 25 -44.41 -14.80 -15.23
CA ILE A 25 -44.49 -16.27 -15.12
C ILE A 25 -43.08 -16.90 -14.99
N GLY A 26 -42.82 -17.79 -14.02
CA GLY A 26 -43.67 -18.26 -12.93
C GLY A 26 -42.87 -19.12 -11.93
N VAL A 27 -43.32 -19.17 -10.68
CA VAL A 27 -42.66 -19.94 -9.61
C VAL A 27 -43.24 -21.36 -9.57
N ALA A 28 -42.38 -22.36 -9.48
CA ALA A 28 -42.75 -23.71 -9.08
C ALA A 28 -41.90 -24.11 -7.87
N SER A 29 -42.56 -24.54 -6.80
CA SER A 29 -41.91 -25.05 -5.58
C SER A 29 -42.26 -26.52 -5.41
N ILE A 30 -41.26 -27.36 -5.14
CA ILE A 30 -41.45 -28.67 -4.51
C ILE A 30 -40.47 -28.73 -3.34
N ALA A 31 -40.99 -29.03 -2.16
CA ALA A 31 -40.22 -29.30 -0.95
C ALA A 31 -40.31 -30.80 -0.65
N ILE A 32 -39.23 -31.41 -0.15
CA ILE A 32 -39.26 -32.72 0.50
C ILE A 32 -38.49 -32.65 1.82
N PHE A 33 -39.01 -33.41 2.80
CA PHE A 33 -38.70 -33.41 4.22
C PHE A 33 -37.30 -33.93 4.60
N ALA A 34 -36.87 -33.51 5.79
CA ALA A 34 -35.89 -34.25 6.59
C ALA A 34 -36.58 -35.32 7.46
N SER A 35 -35.87 -36.40 7.77
CA SER A 35 -36.27 -37.42 8.74
C SER A 35 -35.08 -37.78 9.63
N VAL A 36 -35.29 -37.80 10.94
CA VAL A 36 -34.31 -38.21 11.96
C VAL A 36 -34.54 -39.68 12.31
N PHE A 37 -33.46 -40.43 12.58
CA PHE A 37 -33.54 -41.63 13.42
C PHE A 37 -32.40 -41.67 14.43
N LEU A 38 -32.78 -41.84 15.70
CA LEU A 38 -31.88 -42.20 16.80
C LEU A 38 -31.82 -43.72 16.92
N ALA A 39 -30.62 -44.25 17.19
CA ALA A 39 -30.43 -45.52 17.88
C ALA A 39 -29.13 -45.43 18.67
N GLY A 40 -29.18 -45.77 19.97
CA GLY A 40 -28.01 -45.83 20.84
C GLY A 40 -27.94 -47.19 21.53
N ASN A 41 -26.71 -47.57 21.93
CA ASN A 41 -26.31 -48.59 22.92
C ASN A 41 -24.84 -48.98 22.62
N VAL A 42 -24.00 -49.46 23.55
CA VAL A 42 -23.87 -49.30 25.01
C VAL A 42 -22.49 -49.92 25.37
N LEU A 43 -21.83 -49.41 26.42
CA LEU A 43 -20.64 -49.92 27.15
C LEU A 43 -19.74 -51.04 26.56
N ALA A 44 -18.42 -50.82 26.67
CA ALA A 44 -17.55 -51.71 27.46
C ALA A 44 -16.29 -50.96 27.97
N GLN A 45 -16.04 -51.00 29.28
CA GLN A 45 -14.72 -50.79 29.88
C GLN A 45 -14.04 -52.15 30.09
N ALA A 46 -12.71 -52.17 30.06
CA ALA A 46 -11.92 -53.15 30.82
C ALA A 46 -10.52 -52.58 31.08
N ASP A 47 -10.15 -52.43 32.35
CA ASP A 47 -8.76 -52.38 32.79
C ASP A 47 -8.22 -53.82 32.86
N GLU A 48 -6.92 -54.03 32.64
CA GLU A 48 -5.98 -54.39 33.71
C GLU A 48 -4.57 -54.77 33.20
N THR A 49 -3.64 -54.47 34.10
CA THR A 49 -2.19 -54.71 34.13
C THR A 49 -1.65 -56.06 33.62
N HIS A 50 -0.43 -56.03 33.08
CA HIS A 50 0.64 -56.92 33.56
C HIS A 50 2.04 -56.31 33.34
N SER A 51 3.03 -56.84 34.06
CA SER A 51 4.36 -56.28 34.30
C SER A 51 5.48 -57.33 34.15
N VAL A 52 6.75 -56.87 34.16
CA VAL A 52 8.00 -57.60 34.54
C VAL A 52 8.98 -58.05 33.41
N GLU A 53 10.19 -57.48 33.52
CA GLU A 53 11.57 -57.95 33.22
C GLU A 53 12.22 -58.17 31.82
N ASN A 54 13.32 -57.43 31.65
CA ASN A 54 14.71 -57.84 31.32
C ASN A 54 15.02 -58.93 30.28
N SER A 55 15.86 -58.56 29.31
CA SER A 55 17.18 -59.20 29.18
C SER A 55 18.23 -58.28 28.55
N SER A 56 19.41 -58.21 29.16
CA SER A 56 20.59 -57.44 28.73
C SER A 56 21.44 -58.15 27.68
N LEU A 57 22.23 -57.40 26.90
CA LEU A 57 23.54 -57.86 26.44
C LEU A 57 24.61 -56.77 26.58
N SER A 58 25.67 -57.09 27.32
CA SER A 58 26.95 -56.38 27.44
C SER A 58 27.86 -56.80 26.24
N SER A 59 29.05 -56.27 25.95
CA SER A 59 30.10 -55.72 26.82
C SER A 59 31.29 -55.08 26.06
N THR A 60 31.92 -54.03 26.65
CA THR A 60 33.38 -53.68 26.64
C THR A 60 34.09 -53.39 25.30
N LEU A 61 35.06 -52.46 25.18
CA LEU A 61 36.20 -52.06 26.02
C LEU A 61 36.40 -50.52 26.03
N ALA A 62 36.59 -49.83 27.16
CA ALA A 62 37.88 -49.52 27.84
C ALA A 62 38.91 -48.80 26.92
N SER A 63 39.17 -47.48 26.98
CA SER A 63 39.61 -46.55 28.05
C SER A 63 41.14 -46.47 28.28
N VAL A 64 41.75 -45.30 28.03
CA VAL A 64 42.95 -44.78 28.72
C VAL A 64 42.82 -43.25 28.83
N ALA A 65 43.32 -42.64 29.91
CA ALA A 65 43.16 -41.21 30.21
C ALA A 65 44.48 -40.51 30.61
N ASN A 66 44.47 -39.17 30.53
CA ASN A 66 45.27 -38.17 31.27
C ASN A 66 46.81 -38.14 31.23
N SER A 67 47.35 -36.96 30.86
CA SER A 67 48.15 -36.06 31.72
C SER A 67 48.43 -34.73 30.95
N LEU A 68 48.06 -33.54 31.47
CA LEU A 68 48.88 -32.59 32.27
C LEU A 68 50.09 -32.00 31.49
N HIS A 69 50.46 -30.70 31.51
CA HIS A 69 50.24 -29.61 32.47
C HIS A 69 50.56 -28.20 31.85
N ILE A 70 50.02 -27.10 32.45
CA ILE A 70 50.61 -25.76 32.75
C ILE A 70 51.54 -25.09 31.68
N ALA A 71 51.33 -23.88 31.11
CA ALA A 71 50.80 -22.56 31.54
C ALA A 71 51.82 -21.57 32.19
N SER A 72 52.04 -20.40 31.56
CA SER A 72 52.48 -19.07 32.11
C SER A 72 52.74 -18.12 30.91
N THR A 73 52.61 -16.78 30.88
CA THR A 73 52.43 -15.65 31.84
C THR A 73 51.48 -14.60 31.20
N ARG A 74 50.54 -13.90 31.89
CA ARG A 74 50.69 -12.65 32.70
C ARG A 74 51.35 -11.47 31.94
N GLU A 75 50.97 -10.19 32.05
CA GLU A 75 50.01 -9.36 32.83
C GLU A 75 49.62 -8.15 31.93
N ASP A 76 48.40 -7.59 31.85
CA ASP A 76 47.55 -6.84 32.79
C ASP A 76 47.73 -5.28 32.83
N ALA A 77 46.60 -4.57 32.75
CA ALA A 77 46.28 -3.20 33.23
C ALA A 77 46.75 -1.86 32.55
N SER A 78 45.73 -1.00 32.30
CA SER A 78 45.59 0.43 32.72
C SER A 78 45.57 1.60 31.70
N ASP A 79 44.38 2.22 31.62
CA ASP A 79 44.03 3.67 31.65
C ASP A 79 44.73 4.77 30.81
N LYS A 80 43.90 5.38 29.93
CA LYS A 80 43.55 6.83 29.85
C LYS A 80 44.45 7.89 29.17
N LEU A 81 43.74 8.68 28.34
CA LEU A 81 43.71 10.15 28.21
C LEU A 81 44.74 10.92 27.35
N ASN A 82 44.18 11.47 26.27
CA ASN A 82 44.20 12.89 25.86
C ASN A 82 45.34 13.54 25.03
N LEU A 83 44.84 14.36 24.08
CA LEU A 83 45.36 15.63 23.55
C LEU A 83 46.42 15.65 22.43
N THR A 84 45.93 16.16 21.28
CA THR A 84 46.56 16.92 20.18
C THR A 84 47.37 18.15 20.66
N PRO A 85 48.18 18.89 19.84
CA PRO A 85 47.93 19.20 18.41
C PRO A 85 49.13 19.49 17.43
N ALA A 86 48.75 19.84 16.19
CA ALA A 86 49.42 20.78 15.25
C ALA A 86 50.70 20.34 14.51
N ARG A 87 51.10 20.89 13.33
CA ARG A 87 50.54 21.68 12.17
C ARG A 87 51.71 21.69 11.12
N PHE A 88 51.65 22.08 9.84
CA PHE A 88 51.18 23.29 9.10
C PHE A 88 51.28 22.94 7.57
N VAL A 89 50.28 23.20 6.70
CA VAL A 89 50.22 24.31 5.66
C VAL A 89 51.10 24.04 4.41
N GLN A 90 50.79 24.39 3.14
CA GLN A 90 50.17 25.60 2.51
C GLN A 90 49.50 25.23 1.15
N GLU A 91 48.23 25.58 0.87
CA GLU A 91 47.67 26.71 0.05
C GLU A 91 47.79 26.69 -1.50
N ASN A 92 46.72 27.24 -2.11
CA ASN A 92 46.62 28.06 -3.35
C ASN A 92 46.41 27.45 -4.77
N SER A 93 45.41 28.05 -5.43
CA SER A 93 45.10 28.10 -6.88
C SER A 93 45.79 29.36 -7.51
N PRO A 94 45.37 30.01 -8.63
CA PRO A 94 44.49 29.65 -9.77
C PRO A 94 44.98 30.09 -11.20
N SER A 95 44.32 29.60 -12.27
CA SER A 95 44.20 30.25 -13.62
C SER A 95 45.52 30.44 -14.46
N SER A 96 45.58 30.81 -15.76
CA SER A 96 44.61 31.14 -16.83
C SER A 96 45.23 31.04 -18.27
N THR A 97 44.45 30.58 -19.27
CA THR A 97 44.34 31.08 -20.69
C THR A 97 45.52 31.21 -21.69
N THR A 98 45.26 30.70 -22.92
CA THR A 98 45.59 31.26 -24.28
C THR A 98 47.06 31.32 -24.79
N ASN A 99 47.40 31.29 -26.10
CA ASN A 99 46.63 31.24 -27.36
C ASN A 99 47.49 30.70 -28.55
N ALA A 100 46.83 30.02 -29.52
CA ALA A 100 46.86 30.19 -31.00
C ALA A 100 48.21 30.31 -31.80
N ALA A 101 48.31 30.03 -33.13
CA ALA A 101 47.31 29.75 -34.17
C ALA A 101 47.93 29.09 -35.45
N THR A 102 47.13 28.30 -36.20
CA THR A 102 47.05 28.20 -37.70
C THR A 102 48.28 27.84 -38.57
N THR A 103 48.20 27.15 -39.74
CA THR A 103 47.07 26.79 -40.64
C THR A 103 47.43 25.63 -41.62
N SER A 104 46.47 24.74 -41.93
CA SER A 104 46.22 24.12 -43.28
C SER A 104 47.26 23.15 -43.92
N PRO A 105 46.92 22.41 -45.02
CA PRO A 105 45.73 21.55 -45.22
C PRO A 105 45.96 20.23 -46.04
N SER A 106 44.86 19.47 -46.24
CA SER A 106 44.55 18.68 -47.46
C SER A 106 45.12 17.25 -47.64
N ALA A 107 44.49 16.50 -48.57
CA ALA A 107 44.58 15.05 -48.74
C ALA A 107 44.86 14.62 -50.19
N LYS A 108 45.59 13.51 -50.39
CA LYS A 108 45.33 12.40 -51.35
C LYS A 108 46.55 11.47 -51.59
N LYS A 109 46.25 10.18 -51.77
CA LYS A 109 46.87 9.15 -52.63
C LYS A 109 48.34 8.70 -52.46
N GLU A 110 48.46 7.39 -52.18
CA GLU A 110 49.22 6.35 -52.94
C GLU A 110 50.65 6.63 -53.47
N SER A 111 51.63 5.88 -52.93
CA SER A 111 52.57 4.96 -53.65
C SER A 111 53.65 4.49 -52.65
N THR A 112 53.80 3.21 -52.27
CA THR A 112 54.31 2.00 -53.00
C THR A 112 55.74 2.08 -53.54
N GLU A 113 56.70 1.48 -52.81
CA GLU A 113 57.89 0.73 -53.29
C GLU A 113 58.38 -0.17 -52.11
N LYS A 114 59.05 -1.33 -52.24
CA LYS A 114 59.31 -2.35 -53.30
C LYS A 114 59.82 -3.64 -52.56
N LYS A 115 59.39 -4.87 -52.92
CA LYS A 115 60.01 -5.86 -53.85
C LYS A 115 61.43 -6.35 -53.44
N GLU A 116 61.88 -7.60 -53.68
CA GLU A 116 61.37 -8.80 -54.41
C GLU A 116 61.97 -10.07 -53.73
N ASP A 117 61.51 -11.32 -53.92
CA ASP A 117 61.60 -12.14 -55.16
C ASP A 117 60.53 -13.26 -55.28
N ALA A 118 60.39 -13.84 -56.49
CA ALA A 118 59.32 -14.77 -56.94
C ALA A 118 59.65 -16.29 -56.75
N VAL A 119 58.81 -17.31 -57.02
CA VAL A 119 58.14 -17.80 -58.27
C VAL A 119 57.26 -19.04 -57.89
N ALA A 120 56.18 -19.50 -58.56
CA ALA A 120 55.08 -18.96 -59.39
C ALA A 120 54.05 -20.10 -59.72
N ASN A 121 52.84 -19.78 -60.24
CA ASN A 121 51.78 -20.67 -60.78
C ASN A 121 51.08 -21.67 -59.81
N SER A 122 49.78 -22.01 -59.93
CA SER A 122 48.66 -21.49 -60.75
C SER A 122 47.30 -21.96 -60.21
N ALA A 123 46.29 -21.07 -60.23
CA ALA A 123 44.83 -21.26 -60.19
C ALA A 123 44.18 -22.55 -59.61
N GLU A 124 43.30 -22.39 -58.60
CA GLU A 124 41.88 -22.77 -58.72
C GLU A 124 40.98 -22.08 -57.66
N LYS A 125 39.65 -22.08 -57.87
CA LYS A 125 38.66 -21.37 -57.04
C LYS A 125 38.24 -22.18 -55.81
N ALA A 126 38.15 -21.54 -54.64
CA ALA A 126 37.43 -22.06 -53.47
C ALA A 126 36.37 -21.07 -52.99
N THR A 127 35.22 -21.60 -52.56
CA THR A 127 34.05 -20.87 -52.05
C THR A 127 34.29 -20.26 -50.66
N PRO A 128 33.66 -19.11 -50.32
CA PRO A 128 33.77 -18.54 -48.98
C PRO A 128 32.95 -19.34 -47.97
N VAL A 129 33.60 -19.77 -46.89
CA VAL A 129 32.95 -20.28 -45.68
C VAL A 129 32.38 -19.09 -44.91
N VAL A 130 31.11 -19.17 -44.49
CA VAL A 130 30.50 -18.16 -43.62
C VAL A 130 30.80 -18.51 -42.16
N GLU A 131 31.66 -17.71 -41.53
CA GLU A 131 31.88 -17.78 -40.08
C GLU A 131 30.61 -17.35 -39.32
N THR A 132 30.21 -18.15 -38.34
CA THR A 132 29.22 -17.77 -37.33
C THR A 132 29.95 -17.15 -36.14
N LYS A 133 29.62 -15.90 -35.79
CA LYS A 133 30.15 -15.26 -34.58
C LYS A 133 29.68 -16.04 -33.35
N SER A 134 30.57 -16.26 -32.38
CA SER A 134 30.20 -16.90 -31.11
C SER A 134 29.46 -15.93 -30.21
N GLU A 135 28.24 -16.28 -29.80
CA GLU A 135 27.54 -15.61 -28.70
C GLU A 135 28.25 -15.89 -27.36
N ASP A 136 28.26 -14.91 -26.45
CA ASP A 136 28.80 -15.07 -25.11
C ASP A 136 28.03 -16.14 -24.33
N LYS A 137 28.70 -17.23 -23.92
CA LYS A 137 28.07 -18.32 -23.16
C LYS A 137 27.41 -17.79 -21.88
N ILE A 138 26.12 -18.11 -21.70
CA ILE A 138 25.38 -17.83 -20.46
C ILE A 138 25.90 -18.76 -19.36
N ALA A 139 26.22 -18.19 -18.19
CA ALA A 139 26.67 -18.97 -17.05
C ALA A 139 25.54 -19.86 -16.50
N GLU A 140 25.91 -21.03 -15.95
CA GLU A 140 24.93 -21.94 -15.34
C GLU A 140 24.22 -21.26 -14.15
N GLY A 141 22.90 -21.45 -14.06
CA GLY A 141 22.06 -20.76 -13.08
C GLY A 141 21.55 -19.37 -13.51
N ASN A 142 22.14 -18.73 -14.53
CA ASN A 142 21.69 -17.42 -14.99
C ASN A 142 20.54 -17.50 -16.03
N ILE A 143 19.75 -16.43 -16.08
CA ILE A 143 18.86 -16.07 -17.19
C ILE A 143 19.41 -14.81 -17.86
N ARG A 144 19.47 -14.77 -19.20
CA ARG A 144 19.81 -13.56 -19.97
C ARG A 144 18.54 -12.84 -20.42
N LEU A 145 18.54 -11.54 -20.21
CA LEU A 145 17.42 -10.65 -20.50
C LEU A 145 17.84 -9.69 -21.60
N HIS A 146 17.28 -9.86 -22.79
CA HIS A 146 17.57 -9.08 -23.99
C HIS A 146 16.54 -7.97 -24.17
N PHE A 147 16.97 -6.76 -24.52
CA PHE A 147 16.12 -5.57 -24.66
C PHE A 147 16.33 -4.93 -26.03
N LYS A 148 15.28 -4.89 -26.86
CA LYS A 148 15.36 -4.34 -28.23
C LYS A 148 15.74 -2.86 -28.26
N THR A 149 15.28 -2.13 -27.26
CA THR A 149 15.54 -0.70 -27.00
C THR A 149 15.59 -0.48 -25.49
N LEU A 150 16.32 0.53 -25.05
CA LEU A 150 16.30 1.00 -23.67
C LEU A 150 15.54 2.34 -23.57
N PRO A 151 14.98 2.70 -22.40
CA PRO A 151 14.25 3.96 -22.23
C PRO A 151 15.10 5.24 -22.38
N SER A 152 16.43 5.13 -22.30
CA SER A 152 17.39 6.24 -22.40
C SER A 152 18.73 5.72 -22.94
N ASP A 153 19.44 6.57 -23.69
CA ASP A 153 20.80 6.29 -24.14
C ASP A 153 21.85 6.46 -23.01
N ASN A 154 21.48 7.15 -21.92
CA ASN A 154 22.36 7.32 -20.75
C ASN A 154 22.33 6.08 -19.85
N LEU A 155 23.12 5.06 -20.21
CA LEU A 155 23.17 3.77 -19.52
C LEU A 155 23.52 3.85 -18.02
N ALA A 156 24.26 4.88 -17.60
CA ALA A 156 24.61 5.08 -16.19
C ALA A 156 23.44 5.62 -15.35
N SER A 157 22.42 6.19 -15.98
CA SER A 157 21.18 6.62 -15.32
C SER A 157 20.17 5.49 -15.14
N LEU A 158 20.34 4.35 -15.84
CA LEU A 158 19.38 3.25 -15.91
C LEU A 158 19.79 2.05 -15.05
N GLY A 159 18.81 1.46 -14.37
CA GLY A 159 18.98 0.23 -13.60
C GLY A 159 17.94 -0.84 -13.93
N LEU A 160 18.35 -2.11 -13.92
CA LEU A 160 17.46 -3.26 -13.94
C LEU A 160 17.13 -3.67 -12.50
N TRP A 161 15.89 -3.41 -12.08
CA TRP A 161 15.39 -3.80 -10.76
C TRP A 161 14.70 -5.17 -10.87
N THR A 162 15.04 -6.13 -10.01
CA THR A 162 14.56 -7.53 -10.08
C THR A 162 14.09 -8.07 -8.74
N TRP A 163 13.06 -8.93 -8.76
CA TRP A 163 12.50 -9.63 -7.60
C TRP A 163 11.87 -10.98 -8.00
N ASP A 164 11.17 -11.62 -7.06
CA ASP A 164 10.77 -13.03 -7.11
C ASP A 164 11.99 -13.98 -7.16
N ASP A 165 12.05 -14.98 -8.05
CA ASP A 165 12.97 -16.12 -7.94
C ASP A 165 14.42 -15.82 -8.43
N VAL A 166 14.95 -14.65 -8.08
CA VAL A 166 16.36 -14.26 -8.31
C VAL A 166 17.19 -14.51 -7.05
N GLU A 167 18.49 -14.80 -7.22
CA GLU A 167 19.38 -15.11 -6.08
C GLU A 167 19.51 -13.94 -5.09
N THR A 168 19.49 -12.71 -5.60
CA THR A 168 19.56 -11.49 -4.79
C THR A 168 18.65 -10.42 -5.40
N PRO A 169 17.41 -10.29 -4.90
CA PRO A 169 16.50 -9.20 -5.27
C PRO A 169 17.16 -7.84 -5.11
N SER A 170 16.81 -6.89 -5.97
CA SER A 170 17.42 -5.55 -5.98
C SER A 170 17.28 -4.80 -4.65
N SER A 171 16.20 -5.03 -3.89
CA SER A 171 15.99 -4.48 -2.55
C SER A 171 16.96 -4.99 -1.48
N GLN A 172 17.73 -6.06 -1.74
CA GLN A 172 18.84 -6.49 -0.87
C GLN A 172 20.17 -5.82 -1.24
N LYS A 173 20.30 -5.28 -2.46
CA LYS A 173 21.52 -4.59 -2.93
C LYS A 173 21.54 -3.11 -2.54
N GLY A 174 20.38 -2.53 -2.23
CA GLY A 174 20.19 -1.16 -1.78
C GLY A 174 18.72 -0.73 -1.84
N SER A 175 18.39 0.45 -1.30
CA SER A 175 17.03 0.98 -1.43
C SER A 175 16.72 1.41 -2.87
N TRP A 176 15.45 1.68 -3.14
CA TRP A 176 15.01 2.17 -4.44
C TRP A 176 15.55 3.59 -4.70
N PRO A 177 16.08 3.90 -5.90
CA PRO A 177 16.24 3.03 -7.07
C PRO A 177 17.60 2.30 -7.13
N THR A 178 18.54 2.70 -6.28
CA THR A 178 19.98 2.38 -6.39
C THR A 178 20.36 0.91 -6.19
N GLY A 179 19.48 0.07 -5.63
CA GLY A 179 19.65 -1.39 -5.59
C GLY A 179 19.52 -2.11 -6.95
N ALA A 180 19.16 -1.39 -8.01
CA ALA A 180 19.10 -1.94 -9.37
C ALA A 180 20.48 -2.28 -9.96
N THR A 181 20.55 -3.30 -10.82
CA THR A 181 21.77 -3.63 -11.57
C THR A 181 21.94 -2.61 -12.71
N SER A 182 23.00 -1.81 -12.69
CA SER A 182 23.24 -0.74 -13.68
C SER A 182 23.31 -1.26 -15.13
N PHE A 183 22.68 -0.55 -16.07
CA PHE A 183 22.85 -0.81 -17.50
C PHE A 183 24.22 -0.36 -18.04
N SER A 184 25.03 0.36 -17.26
CA SER A 184 26.43 0.64 -17.64
C SER A 184 27.30 -0.62 -17.75
N THR A 185 26.87 -1.75 -17.18
CA THR A 185 27.51 -3.07 -17.37
C THR A 185 26.81 -3.96 -18.39
N ALA A 186 25.79 -3.45 -19.10
CA ALA A 186 25.07 -4.20 -20.12
C ALA A 186 25.94 -4.45 -21.36
N LYS A 187 25.82 -5.65 -21.91
CA LYS A 187 26.45 -6.04 -23.19
C LYS A 187 25.46 -5.82 -24.33
N LYS A 188 25.91 -6.07 -25.57
CA LYS A 188 25.09 -5.86 -26.78
C LYS A 188 25.28 -7.00 -27.78
N ASP A 189 24.20 -7.41 -28.43
CA ASP A 189 24.18 -8.36 -29.55
C ASP A 189 23.47 -7.74 -30.78
N ASP A 190 23.14 -8.57 -31.78
CA ASP A 190 22.43 -8.13 -32.98
C ASP A 190 20.95 -7.78 -32.70
N TYR A 191 20.38 -8.24 -31.58
CA TYR A 191 19.03 -7.88 -31.16
C TYR A 191 19.03 -6.53 -30.45
N GLY A 192 19.85 -6.34 -29.41
CA GLY A 192 19.85 -5.15 -28.57
C GLY A 192 20.81 -5.24 -27.39
N TYR A 193 20.47 -4.59 -26.27
CA TYR A 193 21.26 -4.70 -25.03
C TYR A 193 20.85 -5.92 -24.21
N TYR A 194 21.76 -6.52 -23.46
CA TYR A 194 21.43 -7.61 -22.54
C TYR A 194 22.16 -7.56 -21.22
N LEU A 195 21.53 -8.17 -20.20
CA LEU A 195 22.08 -8.41 -18.86
C LEU A 195 21.81 -9.86 -18.45
N ASP A 196 22.75 -10.46 -17.72
CA ASP A 196 22.61 -11.79 -17.13
C ASP A 196 22.22 -11.64 -15.65
N VAL A 197 21.11 -12.27 -15.24
CA VAL A 197 20.61 -12.28 -13.86
C VAL A 197 20.71 -13.69 -13.29
N LYS A 198 21.28 -13.82 -12.09
CA LYS A 198 21.42 -15.11 -11.42
C LYS A 198 20.12 -15.50 -10.72
N MET A 199 19.60 -16.68 -11.04
CA MET A 199 18.35 -17.19 -10.51
C MET A 199 18.55 -17.91 -9.16
N ALA A 200 17.50 -17.97 -8.35
CA ALA A 200 17.46 -18.84 -7.18
C ALA A 200 17.41 -20.33 -7.60
N GLU A 201 17.80 -21.24 -6.69
CA GLU A 201 17.80 -22.69 -6.95
C GLU A 201 16.42 -23.23 -7.32
N LYS A 202 15.37 -22.68 -6.70
CA LYS A 202 13.98 -22.88 -7.08
C LYS A 202 13.55 -21.69 -7.91
N ARG A 203 13.14 -21.94 -9.15
CA ARG A 203 12.75 -20.90 -10.11
C ARG A 203 11.51 -21.31 -10.88
N SER A 204 10.55 -20.40 -10.93
CA SER A 204 9.24 -20.49 -11.56
C SER A 204 8.87 -19.18 -12.24
N LYS A 205 9.21 -18.04 -11.61
CA LYS A 205 8.98 -16.70 -12.16
C LYS A 205 10.13 -15.74 -11.84
N ILE A 206 10.38 -14.79 -12.73
CA ILE A 206 11.21 -13.61 -12.45
C ILE A 206 10.37 -12.36 -12.74
N SER A 207 10.39 -11.42 -11.81
CA SER A 207 9.76 -10.12 -12.02
C SER A 207 10.82 -9.02 -12.07
N LEU A 208 10.62 -8.05 -12.97
CA LEU A 208 11.58 -7.00 -13.27
C LEU A 208 10.95 -5.73 -13.80
N LEU A 209 11.74 -4.66 -13.77
CA LEU A 209 11.46 -3.39 -14.45
C LEU A 209 12.79 -2.68 -14.77
N ILE A 210 12.76 -1.70 -15.68
CA ILE A 210 13.86 -0.74 -15.82
C ILE A 210 13.50 0.54 -15.06
N ASN A 211 14.34 0.93 -14.12
CA ASN A 211 14.23 2.19 -13.39
C ASN A 211 15.32 3.19 -13.83
N ASN A 212 15.26 4.40 -13.26
CA ASN A 212 16.37 5.33 -13.29
C ASN A 212 16.71 5.89 -11.90
N THR A 213 17.81 6.62 -11.83
CA THR A 213 18.30 7.36 -10.65
C THR A 213 17.29 8.35 -10.05
N ALA A 214 16.42 8.94 -10.88
CA ALA A 214 15.30 9.77 -10.41
C ALA A 214 14.19 8.98 -9.68
N GLY A 215 14.23 7.64 -9.72
CA GLY A 215 13.27 6.77 -9.03
C GLY A 215 12.00 6.47 -9.81
N THR A 216 12.02 6.67 -11.13
CA THR A 216 10.88 6.37 -12.03
C THR A 216 10.96 4.93 -12.53
N ASN A 217 9.83 4.21 -12.48
CA ASN A 217 9.65 2.95 -13.21
C ASN A 217 9.33 3.27 -14.68
N LEU A 218 10.25 2.96 -15.60
CA LEU A 218 10.19 3.39 -16.99
C LEU A 218 9.49 2.40 -17.93
N THR A 219 9.42 1.12 -17.54
CA THR A 219 8.81 0.05 -18.35
C THR A 219 7.45 -0.41 -17.84
N GLY A 220 7.10 -0.03 -16.61
CA GLY A 220 6.15 -0.78 -15.81
C GLY A 220 6.76 -2.12 -15.35
N ASP A 221 6.08 -2.75 -14.40
CA ASP A 221 6.46 -4.07 -13.88
C ASP A 221 6.20 -5.15 -14.95
N LYS A 222 7.15 -6.08 -15.08
CA LYS A 222 7.10 -7.20 -16.02
C LYS A 222 7.36 -8.48 -15.23
N THR A 223 6.46 -9.44 -15.36
CA THR A 223 6.65 -10.80 -14.81
C THR A 223 6.83 -11.78 -15.95
N ILE A 224 7.81 -12.66 -15.81
CA ILE A 224 8.10 -13.75 -16.75
C ILE A 224 7.88 -15.06 -16.00
N GLU A 225 6.93 -15.88 -16.48
CA GLU A 225 6.80 -17.28 -16.07
C GLU A 225 7.78 -18.16 -16.87
N LEU A 226 8.54 -19.01 -16.18
CA LEU A 226 9.47 -19.94 -16.82
C LEU A 226 8.70 -21.13 -17.38
N LEU A 227 8.65 -21.22 -18.72
CA LEU A 227 7.99 -22.33 -19.40
C LEU A 227 8.63 -23.69 -19.07
N SER A 228 9.96 -23.71 -18.88
CA SER A 228 10.77 -24.91 -18.65
C SER A 228 11.94 -24.60 -17.70
N PRO A 229 12.42 -25.56 -16.89
CA PRO A 229 13.65 -25.41 -16.10
C PRO A 229 14.91 -25.08 -16.93
N ASN A 230 14.89 -25.37 -18.23
CA ASN A 230 15.96 -25.08 -19.19
C ASN A 230 15.80 -23.69 -19.86
N MET A 231 14.78 -22.92 -19.51
CA MET A 231 14.59 -21.56 -20.01
C MET A 231 15.60 -20.62 -19.35
N ASN A 232 16.55 -20.15 -20.15
CA ASN A 232 17.66 -19.30 -19.72
C ASN A 232 17.77 -17.99 -20.52
N GLU A 233 16.80 -17.68 -21.39
CA GLU A 233 16.77 -16.44 -22.17
C GLU A 233 15.36 -15.89 -22.35
N VAL A 234 15.24 -14.57 -22.34
CA VAL A 234 14.00 -13.82 -22.58
C VAL A 234 14.31 -12.59 -23.43
N TRP A 235 13.44 -12.31 -24.40
CA TRP A 235 13.58 -11.17 -25.30
C TRP A 235 12.44 -10.18 -25.09
N PHE A 236 12.77 -8.94 -24.76
CA PHE A 236 11.84 -7.83 -24.64
C PHE A 236 11.80 -7.03 -25.95
N ASP A 237 10.61 -6.94 -26.53
CA ASP A 237 10.36 -6.09 -27.69
C ASP A 237 10.38 -4.59 -27.33
N LYS A 238 10.05 -3.73 -28.30
CA LYS A 238 10.08 -2.26 -28.13
C LYS A 238 9.06 -1.73 -27.12
N ASP A 239 8.00 -2.50 -26.87
CA ASP A 239 6.94 -2.18 -25.91
C ASP A 239 7.18 -2.93 -24.57
N TYR A 240 8.34 -3.59 -24.45
CA TYR A 240 8.78 -4.39 -23.32
C TYR A 240 7.82 -5.54 -23.00
N ASN A 241 7.26 -6.22 -24.01
CA ASN A 241 6.61 -7.52 -23.80
C ASN A 241 7.67 -8.63 -23.82
N PRO A 242 7.64 -9.59 -22.88
CA PRO A 242 8.58 -10.70 -22.86
C PRO A 242 8.21 -11.80 -23.86
N HIS A 243 9.20 -12.32 -24.57
CA HIS A 243 9.09 -13.44 -25.51
C HIS A 243 10.10 -14.55 -25.16
N PRO A 244 9.75 -15.84 -25.31
CA PRO A 244 10.64 -16.97 -25.03
C PRO A 244 11.60 -17.30 -26.20
N TYR A 245 11.64 -16.46 -27.24
CA TYR A 245 12.55 -16.52 -28.38
C TYR A 245 12.69 -15.11 -28.98
N GLU A 246 13.72 -14.87 -29.79
CA GLU A 246 13.94 -13.59 -30.48
C GLU A 246 12.78 -13.25 -31.44
N PRO A 247 12.02 -12.15 -31.24
CA PRO A 247 10.95 -11.74 -32.15
C PRO A 247 11.48 -11.34 -33.53
N LEU A 248 10.88 -11.90 -34.59
CA LEU A 248 11.27 -11.60 -35.96
C LEU A 248 10.49 -10.38 -36.51
N LYS A 249 10.93 -9.90 -37.68
CA LYS A 249 10.25 -8.82 -38.41
C LYS A 249 8.87 -9.28 -38.90
N GLU A 250 7.89 -8.36 -38.88
CA GLU A 250 6.55 -8.59 -39.45
C GLU A 250 6.60 -9.05 -40.92
N GLY A 251 5.61 -9.85 -41.32
CA GLY A 251 5.51 -10.44 -42.66
C GLY A 251 6.24 -11.78 -42.83
N LEU A 252 6.89 -12.28 -41.76
CA LEU A 252 7.65 -13.52 -41.75
C LEU A 252 7.22 -14.44 -40.61
N VAL A 253 7.18 -15.75 -40.85
CA VAL A 253 7.17 -16.76 -39.79
C VAL A 253 8.36 -17.71 -39.96
N ARG A 254 9.09 -17.99 -38.88
CA ARG A 254 10.15 -19.00 -38.89
C ARG A 254 9.63 -20.33 -38.37
N ILE A 255 9.83 -21.38 -39.15
CA ILE A 255 9.51 -22.74 -38.78
C ILE A 255 10.81 -23.43 -38.37
N ASN A 256 11.01 -23.61 -37.07
CA ASN A 256 12.15 -24.31 -36.50
C ASN A 256 11.83 -25.80 -36.39
N TYR A 257 12.76 -26.65 -36.84
CA TYR A 257 12.65 -28.10 -36.78
C TYR A 257 13.89 -28.66 -36.09
N TYR A 258 13.68 -29.25 -34.92
CA TYR A 258 14.68 -29.99 -34.16
C TYR A 258 14.59 -31.48 -34.46
N ARG A 259 15.72 -32.12 -34.71
CA ARG A 259 15.84 -33.57 -34.79
C ARG A 259 16.83 -34.10 -33.77
N THR A 260 16.38 -35.06 -32.98
CA THR A 260 17.19 -35.72 -31.94
C THR A 260 18.35 -36.52 -32.55
N ASP A 261 18.23 -36.98 -33.81
CA ASP A 261 19.29 -37.68 -34.54
C ASP A 261 20.28 -36.75 -35.29
N GLY A 262 20.01 -35.43 -35.32
CA GLY A 262 20.81 -34.44 -36.06
C GLY A 262 20.80 -34.56 -37.59
N LYS A 263 19.99 -35.45 -38.18
CA LYS A 263 20.02 -35.76 -39.62
C LYS A 263 19.00 -34.95 -40.42
N TYR A 264 19.48 -33.84 -40.98
CA TYR A 264 18.67 -32.94 -41.82
C TYR A 264 18.82 -33.18 -43.33
N ASP A 265 19.57 -34.20 -43.75
CA ASP A 265 19.68 -34.55 -45.18
C ASP A 265 18.31 -34.91 -45.76
N LYS A 266 17.96 -34.27 -46.89
CA LYS A 266 16.64 -34.29 -47.54
C LYS A 266 15.45 -34.13 -46.58
N LYS A 267 15.60 -33.27 -45.57
CA LYS A 267 14.47 -32.82 -44.75
C LYS A 267 13.99 -31.49 -45.32
N SER A 268 12.75 -31.48 -45.80
CA SER A 268 12.14 -30.32 -46.44
C SER A 268 10.77 -30.02 -45.85
N LEU A 269 10.24 -28.85 -46.20
CA LEU A 269 8.98 -28.31 -45.71
C LEU A 269 8.04 -28.04 -46.89
N TRP A 270 6.92 -28.77 -46.94
CA TRP A 270 5.88 -28.53 -47.93
C TRP A 270 4.88 -27.51 -47.40
N LEU A 271 4.60 -26.44 -48.15
CA LEU A 271 3.90 -25.23 -47.67
C LEU A 271 2.65 -24.90 -48.50
N TRP A 272 1.55 -24.54 -47.83
CA TRP A 272 0.34 -24.00 -48.46
C TRP A 272 -0.42 -22.98 -47.58
N GLY A 273 -1.45 -22.35 -48.14
CA GLY A 273 -2.28 -21.34 -47.45
C GLY A 273 -1.78 -19.91 -47.67
N ASP A 274 -1.73 -19.12 -46.60
CA ASP A 274 -1.43 -17.68 -46.64
C ASP A 274 0.09 -17.34 -46.78
N VAL A 275 0.89 -18.25 -47.32
CA VAL A 275 2.30 -18.03 -47.69
C VAL A 275 2.42 -17.31 -49.04
N GLU A 276 3.46 -16.52 -49.26
CA GLU A 276 3.74 -15.94 -50.59
C GLU A 276 4.08 -17.04 -51.62
N ASN A 277 4.89 -18.02 -51.21
CA ASN A 277 5.48 -19.03 -52.07
C ASN A 277 5.06 -20.46 -51.62
N PRO A 278 3.87 -20.94 -52.02
CA PRO A 278 3.45 -22.32 -51.74
C PRO A 278 4.19 -23.34 -52.62
N SER A 279 4.38 -24.55 -52.09
CA SER A 279 5.01 -25.68 -52.78
C SER A 279 4.15 -26.20 -53.94
N LYS A 280 4.77 -26.78 -54.99
CA LYS A 280 4.08 -27.09 -56.26
C LYS A 280 4.29 -28.49 -56.83
N ASN A 281 5.44 -29.14 -56.61
CA ASN A 281 5.80 -30.41 -57.25
C ASN A 281 6.01 -31.53 -56.20
N TRP A 282 4.98 -32.27 -55.78
CA TRP A 282 5.15 -33.24 -54.68
C TRP A 282 6.22 -34.31 -54.98
N PRO A 283 7.18 -34.61 -54.08
CA PRO A 283 7.35 -34.08 -52.72
C PRO A 283 8.34 -32.90 -52.55
N ASP A 284 8.86 -32.30 -53.63
CA ASP A 284 9.84 -31.21 -53.64
C ASP A 284 9.43 -30.02 -52.74
N GLY A 285 10.03 -29.98 -51.54
CA GLY A 285 9.74 -29.01 -50.49
C GLY A 285 10.81 -27.92 -50.34
N VAL A 286 10.64 -27.04 -49.35
CA VAL A 286 11.68 -26.07 -48.99
C VAL A 286 12.68 -26.72 -48.03
N ASP A 287 13.91 -26.93 -48.48
CA ASP A 287 14.97 -27.58 -47.68
C ASP A 287 15.29 -26.86 -46.37
N PHE A 288 15.41 -27.64 -45.29
CA PHE A 288 16.00 -27.17 -44.03
C PHE A 288 17.52 -27.04 -44.17
N VAL A 289 18.00 -25.95 -44.78
CA VAL A 289 19.45 -25.65 -44.92
C VAL A 289 19.98 -24.82 -43.76
N LYS A 290 19.26 -23.77 -43.35
CA LYS A 290 19.72 -22.84 -42.30
C LYS A 290 19.72 -23.52 -40.94
N THR A 291 20.81 -23.37 -40.19
CA THR A 291 20.93 -23.87 -38.82
C THR A 291 20.82 -22.70 -37.85
N GLY A 292 20.09 -22.89 -36.74
CA GLY A 292 19.95 -21.93 -35.66
C GLY A 292 19.97 -22.62 -34.31
N LYS A 293 19.66 -21.86 -33.25
CA LYS A 293 19.73 -22.33 -31.86
C LYS A 293 18.83 -23.52 -31.53
N TYR A 294 17.73 -23.69 -32.27
CA TYR A 294 16.66 -24.67 -31.98
C TYR A 294 16.55 -25.78 -33.04
N GLY A 295 17.67 -26.12 -33.70
CA GLY A 295 17.71 -27.03 -34.84
C GLY A 295 17.88 -26.27 -36.16
N ARG A 296 17.40 -26.86 -37.26
CA ARG A 296 17.36 -26.15 -38.56
C ARG A 296 16.05 -25.41 -38.73
N TYR A 297 16.02 -24.39 -39.58
CA TYR A 297 14.83 -23.59 -39.78
C TYR A 297 14.61 -23.15 -41.23
N VAL A 298 13.36 -22.84 -41.55
CA VAL A 298 12.94 -22.16 -42.77
C VAL A 298 12.26 -20.84 -42.39
N ASP A 299 12.67 -19.75 -43.05
CA ASP A 299 11.99 -18.46 -42.98
C ASP A 299 10.92 -18.41 -44.08
N VAL A 300 9.65 -18.29 -43.70
CA VAL A 300 8.51 -18.33 -44.63
C VAL A 300 7.87 -16.95 -44.76
N PRO A 301 7.96 -16.30 -45.94
CA PRO A 301 7.23 -15.06 -46.22
C PRO A 301 5.72 -15.28 -46.28
N LEU A 302 4.98 -14.40 -45.61
CA LEU A 302 3.52 -14.43 -45.50
C LEU A 302 2.88 -13.37 -46.37
N LYS A 303 1.68 -13.67 -46.89
CA LYS A 303 0.83 -12.69 -47.57
C LYS A 303 0.35 -11.61 -46.58
N ASP A 304 0.01 -10.44 -47.11
CA ASP A 304 -0.64 -9.38 -46.33
C ASP A 304 -1.88 -9.90 -45.60
N ALA A 305 -1.95 -9.61 -44.29
CA ALA A 305 -3.02 -10.05 -43.39
C ALA A 305 -3.26 -11.57 -43.30
N ALA A 306 -2.23 -12.39 -43.56
CA ALA A 306 -2.24 -13.84 -43.37
C ALA A 306 -2.85 -14.28 -42.03
N LYS A 307 -3.67 -15.34 -42.07
CA LYS A 307 -4.38 -15.91 -40.91
C LYS A 307 -3.96 -17.35 -40.62
N THR A 308 -3.78 -18.15 -41.67
CA THR A 308 -3.52 -19.59 -41.57
C THR A 308 -2.53 -20.06 -42.63
N ILE A 309 -1.55 -20.87 -42.22
CA ILE A 309 -0.75 -21.69 -43.14
C ILE A 309 -0.93 -23.17 -42.79
N GLY A 310 -0.84 -24.02 -43.80
CA GLY A 310 -0.70 -25.46 -43.61
C GLY A 310 0.66 -25.93 -44.10
N PHE A 311 1.21 -26.97 -43.47
CA PHE A 311 2.50 -27.53 -43.85
C PHE A 311 2.66 -29.03 -43.52
N LEU A 312 3.63 -29.66 -44.16
CA LEU A 312 4.10 -31.02 -43.87
C LEU A 312 5.63 -31.04 -43.72
N LEU A 313 6.12 -31.80 -42.75
CA LEU A 313 7.54 -32.14 -42.62
C LEU A 313 7.82 -33.38 -43.48
N LEU A 314 8.80 -33.29 -44.38
CA LEU A 314 9.12 -34.34 -45.34
C LEU A 314 10.51 -34.94 -45.14
N ASP A 315 10.64 -36.23 -45.46
CA ASP A 315 11.90 -36.95 -45.63
C ASP A 315 11.99 -37.51 -47.06
N GLU A 316 12.58 -36.76 -47.98
CA GLU A 316 12.65 -37.14 -49.41
C GLU A 316 13.71 -38.23 -49.69
N ASN A 317 14.26 -38.86 -48.63
CA ASN A 317 14.92 -40.16 -48.75
C ASN A 317 13.94 -41.35 -48.69
N LYS A 318 12.65 -41.10 -48.48
CA LYS A 318 11.56 -42.10 -48.52
C LYS A 318 10.78 -42.03 -49.84
N SER A 319 9.75 -42.85 -49.98
CA SER A 319 8.88 -42.88 -51.16
C SER A 319 7.41 -43.15 -50.77
N GLY A 320 6.47 -42.75 -51.62
CA GLY A 320 5.04 -42.84 -51.32
C GLY A 320 4.64 -41.95 -50.13
N ASP A 321 3.73 -42.43 -49.29
CA ASP A 321 3.28 -41.69 -48.11
C ASP A 321 4.33 -41.61 -46.99
N ASP A 322 5.31 -42.52 -46.96
CA ASP A 322 6.43 -42.53 -45.98
C ASP A 322 7.35 -41.29 -46.12
N VAL A 323 7.20 -40.51 -47.20
CA VAL A 323 7.84 -39.19 -47.32
C VAL A 323 7.33 -38.22 -46.26
N LYS A 324 6.09 -38.38 -45.77
CA LYS A 324 5.58 -37.59 -44.64
C LYS A 324 6.18 -38.11 -43.34
N ILE A 325 6.90 -37.25 -42.62
CA ILE A 325 7.50 -37.62 -41.32
C ILE A 325 6.43 -37.90 -40.25
N GLN A 326 5.28 -37.25 -40.35
CA GLN A 326 4.06 -37.65 -39.66
C GLN A 326 2.86 -37.51 -40.61
N PRO A 327 1.84 -38.39 -40.54
CA PRO A 327 0.88 -38.59 -41.63
C PRO A 327 -0.24 -37.52 -41.74
N GLN A 328 -0.46 -36.71 -40.71
CA GLN A 328 -1.49 -35.67 -40.65
C GLN A 328 -0.95 -34.32 -41.16
N ASP A 329 -1.82 -33.41 -41.56
CA ASP A 329 -1.41 -32.06 -41.96
C ASP A 329 -1.24 -31.14 -40.74
N TYR A 330 -0.12 -30.43 -40.64
CA TYR A 330 0.01 -29.35 -39.67
C TYR A 330 -0.75 -28.11 -40.15
N ASN A 331 -1.47 -27.44 -39.26
CA ASN A 331 -2.18 -26.20 -39.55
C ASN A 331 -1.88 -25.17 -38.46
N LEU A 332 -1.14 -24.11 -38.81
CA LEU A 332 -0.85 -23.00 -37.92
C LEU A 332 -1.86 -21.88 -38.16
N THR A 333 -2.66 -21.59 -37.13
CA THR A 333 -3.58 -20.44 -37.09
C THR A 333 -3.00 -19.32 -36.21
N ASN A 334 -3.57 -18.11 -36.30
CA ASN A 334 -3.16 -16.96 -35.48
C ASN A 334 -1.71 -16.48 -35.71
N LEU A 335 -1.26 -16.45 -36.96
CA LEU A 335 0.09 -16.03 -37.38
C LEU A 335 0.57 -14.68 -36.82
N LYS A 336 -0.35 -13.78 -36.47
CA LYS A 336 -0.02 -12.50 -35.80
C LYS A 336 0.52 -12.63 -34.37
N LYS A 337 0.28 -13.75 -33.68
CA LYS A 337 0.71 -13.96 -32.29
C LYS A 337 2.11 -14.55 -32.17
N ASN A 338 2.55 -15.35 -33.15
CA ASN A 338 3.81 -16.11 -33.09
C ASN A 338 4.62 -15.87 -34.37
N SER A 339 5.74 -15.15 -34.27
CA SER A 339 6.68 -14.99 -35.39
C SER A 339 7.59 -16.22 -35.59
N GLN A 340 7.62 -17.15 -34.63
CA GLN A 340 8.32 -18.43 -34.74
C GLN A 340 7.43 -19.57 -34.24
N ILE A 341 7.58 -20.76 -34.83
CA ILE A 341 7.07 -22.02 -34.27
C ILE A 341 8.19 -23.07 -34.21
N PHE A 342 7.95 -24.12 -33.42
CA PHE A 342 8.94 -25.14 -33.10
C PHE A 342 8.33 -26.53 -33.25
N LEU A 343 9.07 -27.42 -33.93
CA LEU A 343 8.68 -28.79 -34.27
C LEU A 343 9.82 -29.72 -33.86
N ARG A 344 9.50 -30.96 -33.48
CA ARG A 344 10.49 -31.96 -33.07
C ARG A 344 10.21 -33.34 -33.66
N ASP A 345 11.21 -33.95 -34.26
CA ASP A 345 11.17 -35.33 -34.77
C ASP A 345 9.88 -35.63 -35.57
N ALA A 346 9.00 -36.50 -35.06
CA ALA A 346 7.68 -36.80 -35.63
C ALA A 346 6.52 -36.43 -34.68
N ASP A 347 6.76 -35.53 -33.72
CA ASP A 347 5.79 -35.04 -32.75
C ASP A 347 4.69 -34.21 -33.45
N PRO A 348 3.40 -34.63 -33.41
CA PRO A 348 2.34 -33.97 -34.17
C PRO A 348 1.93 -32.59 -33.63
N ASN A 349 2.52 -32.14 -32.52
CA ASN A 349 2.20 -30.85 -31.91
C ASN A 349 3.02 -29.70 -32.54
N ILE A 350 2.35 -28.59 -32.85
CA ILE A 350 3.02 -27.33 -33.19
C ILE A 350 3.28 -26.57 -31.90
N TYR A 351 4.54 -26.39 -31.53
CA TYR A 351 4.89 -25.67 -30.31
C TYR A 351 5.11 -24.18 -30.59
N THR A 352 4.64 -23.35 -29.68
CA THR A 352 4.73 -21.87 -29.68
C THR A 352 6.00 -21.37 -28.97
N ASN A 353 6.84 -22.26 -28.46
CA ASN A 353 8.04 -21.94 -27.69
C ASN A 353 9.15 -22.98 -27.94
N PRO A 354 10.44 -22.61 -27.82
CA PRO A 354 11.58 -23.50 -28.12
C PRO A 354 11.78 -24.63 -27.10
N TYR A 355 10.98 -24.66 -26.04
CA TYR A 355 11.08 -25.65 -24.96
C TYR A 355 10.11 -26.83 -25.13
N PHE A 356 9.34 -26.85 -26.23
CA PHE A 356 8.37 -27.90 -26.55
C PHE A 356 7.31 -28.11 -25.45
N VAL A 357 6.82 -27.00 -24.89
CA VAL A 357 5.77 -26.96 -23.86
C VAL A 357 4.42 -26.66 -24.53
N ASN A 358 3.37 -27.42 -24.19
CA ASN A 358 2.03 -27.27 -24.77
C ASN A 358 1.30 -26.02 -24.26
N ASP A 359 0.45 -25.43 -25.11
CA ASP A 359 -0.36 -24.26 -24.78
C ASP A 359 -1.36 -24.53 -23.65
N ILE A 360 -2.05 -25.69 -23.64
CA ILE A 360 -2.89 -26.15 -22.53
C ILE A 360 -2.06 -27.08 -21.63
N ARG A 361 -1.66 -26.55 -20.47
CA ARG A 361 -0.98 -27.29 -19.40
C ARG A 361 -1.55 -26.90 -18.04
N MET A 362 -1.43 -27.79 -17.06
CA MET A 362 -1.81 -27.49 -15.68
C MET A 362 -0.70 -26.63 -15.04
N THR A 363 -1.07 -25.54 -14.38
CA THR A 363 -0.14 -24.58 -13.75
C THR A 363 -0.18 -24.63 -12.23
N GLY A 364 -1.19 -25.26 -11.64
CA GLY A 364 -1.31 -25.45 -10.20
C GLY A 364 -2.51 -26.33 -9.84
N ALA A 365 -2.57 -26.76 -8.57
CA ALA A 365 -3.76 -27.41 -8.04
C ALA A 365 -3.87 -27.33 -6.51
N GLN A 366 -5.06 -27.00 -6.02
CA GLN A 366 -5.38 -26.81 -4.60
C GLN A 366 -6.48 -27.74 -4.13
N HIS A 367 -6.39 -28.18 -2.86
CA HIS A 367 -7.48 -28.87 -2.17
C HIS A 367 -8.38 -27.81 -1.52
N ILE A 368 -9.60 -27.63 -2.06
CA ILE A 368 -10.50 -26.53 -1.70
C ILE A 368 -11.65 -26.97 -0.79
N GLY A 369 -11.94 -28.26 -0.72
CA GLY A 369 -12.97 -28.86 0.13
C GLY A 369 -12.93 -30.38 0.06
N LEU A 370 -13.56 -31.07 1.03
CA LEU A 370 -13.52 -32.53 1.18
C LEU A 370 -14.07 -33.34 -0.03
N THR A 371 -14.68 -32.67 -1.01
CA THR A 371 -15.19 -33.27 -2.25
C THR A 371 -14.71 -32.53 -3.50
N GLU A 372 -13.88 -31.48 -3.36
CA GLU A 372 -13.49 -30.58 -4.44
C GLU A 372 -11.99 -30.22 -4.43
N ILE A 373 -11.38 -30.33 -5.60
CA ILE A 373 -10.04 -29.83 -5.91
C ILE A 373 -10.18 -28.79 -7.04
N GLU A 374 -9.44 -27.68 -6.96
CA GLU A 374 -9.36 -26.67 -8.02
C GLU A 374 -8.01 -26.84 -8.72
N ALA A 375 -8.01 -27.16 -10.02
CA ALA A 375 -6.82 -27.18 -10.86
C ALA A 375 -6.81 -25.96 -11.78
N THR A 376 -5.64 -25.35 -11.96
CA THR A 376 -5.44 -24.15 -12.80
C THR A 376 -4.64 -24.50 -14.03
N PHE A 377 -4.87 -23.76 -15.12
CA PHE A 377 -4.28 -24.02 -16.43
C PHE A 377 -3.75 -22.73 -17.05
N SER A 378 -2.74 -22.86 -17.92
CA SER A 378 -2.20 -21.78 -18.74
C SER A 378 -3.26 -21.14 -19.65
N THR A 379 -4.13 -21.97 -20.23
CA THR A 379 -5.38 -21.61 -20.91
C THR A 379 -6.31 -22.83 -20.96
N LEU A 380 -7.61 -22.58 -21.12
CA LEU A 380 -8.63 -23.59 -21.44
C LEU A 380 -9.41 -23.20 -22.72
N GLU A 381 -8.92 -22.23 -23.51
CA GLU A 381 -9.52 -21.89 -24.79
C GLU A 381 -9.56 -23.13 -25.71
N ASN A 382 -10.75 -23.50 -26.17
CA ASN A 382 -11.04 -24.70 -26.97
C ASN A 382 -10.81 -26.05 -26.26
N ALA A 383 -10.53 -26.07 -24.95
CA ALA A 383 -10.44 -27.31 -24.18
C ALA A 383 -11.80 -28.02 -24.08
N LYS A 384 -11.82 -29.33 -24.32
CA LYS A 384 -13.01 -30.17 -24.11
C LYS A 384 -12.89 -30.92 -22.78
N LYS A 385 -14.02 -31.12 -22.11
CA LYS A 385 -14.09 -31.81 -20.82
C LYS A 385 -13.57 -33.25 -20.90
N GLU A 386 -13.87 -33.93 -22.01
CA GLU A 386 -13.47 -35.31 -22.28
C GLU A 386 -11.95 -35.43 -22.44
N ASP A 387 -11.33 -34.46 -23.12
CA ASP A 387 -9.88 -34.40 -23.31
C ASP A 387 -9.15 -34.05 -22.00
N ILE A 388 -9.74 -33.20 -21.15
CA ILE A 388 -9.22 -32.95 -19.79
C ILE A 388 -9.30 -34.23 -18.94
N LEU A 389 -10.47 -34.86 -18.86
CA LEU A 389 -10.69 -36.09 -18.09
C LEU A 389 -9.76 -37.23 -18.51
N LYS A 390 -9.55 -37.43 -19.81
CA LYS A 390 -8.68 -38.48 -20.35
C LYS A 390 -7.22 -38.34 -19.92
N ASN A 391 -6.75 -37.11 -19.76
CA ASN A 391 -5.35 -36.80 -19.45
C ASN A 391 -5.09 -36.56 -17.95
N LEU A 392 -6.15 -36.48 -17.14
CA LEU A 392 -6.11 -36.20 -15.71
C LEU A 392 -6.07 -37.50 -14.88
N LYS A 393 -5.15 -37.58 -13.91
CA LYS A 393 -5.10 -38.67 -12.91
C LYS A 393 -4.88 -38.12 -11.52
N ILE A 394 -5.50 -38.74 -10.51
CA ILE A 394 -5.35 -38.35 -9.10
C ILE A 394 -4.96 -39.58 -8.27
N THR A 395 -3.97 -39.42 -7.40
CA THR A 395 -3.59 -40.42 -6.39
C THR A 395 -3.56 -39.81 -4.99
N ASP A 396 -3.79 -40.63 -3.97
CA ASP A 396 -3.66 -40.26 -2.56
C ASP A 396 -2.18 -40.28 -2.08
N LYS A 397 -1.94 -39.95 -0.81
CA LYS A 397 -0.60 -39.98 -0.19
C LYS A 397 0.09 -41.35 -0.25
N ASN A 398 -0.67 -42.43 -0.41
CA ASN A 398 -0.19 -43.81 -0.53
C ASN A 398 -0.01 -44.24 -2.01
N LYS A 399 -0.17 -43.30 -2.96
CA LYS A 399 -0.16 -43.51 -4.41
C LYS A 399 -1.32 -44.37 -4.94
N LYS A 400 -2.40 -44.53 -4.18
CA LYS A 400 -3.61 -45.21 -4.63
C LYS A 400 -4.45 -44.27 -5.50
N GLU A 401 -4.94 -44.74 -6.64
CA GLU A 401 -5.77 -43.95 -7.56
C GLU A 401 -7.12 -43.58 -6.94
N VAL A 402 -7.54 -42.33 -7.15
CA VAL A 402 -8.75 -41.72 -6.59
C VAL A 402 -9.74 -41.44 -7.72
N ALA A 403 -10.96 -41.92 -7.59
CA ALA A 403 -11.97 -41.78 -8.63
C ALA A 403 -12.42 -40.32 -8.79
N ILE A 404 -12.25 -39.78 -10.00
CA ILE A 404 -12.82 -38.51 -10.42
C ILE A 404 -14.30 -38.73 -10.73
N LYS A 405 -15.20 -38.05 -10.02
CA LYS A 405 -16.65 -38.11 -10.25
C LYS A 405 -17.09 -37.16 -11.35
N ASP A 406 -16.51 -35.96 -11.37
CA ASP A 406 -16.77 -34.97 -12.43
C ASP A 406 -15.63 -33.96 -12.59
N VAL A 407 -15.62 -33.26 -13.73
CA VAL A 407 -14.80 -32.07 -13.97
C VAL A 407 -15.67 -30.94 -14.54
N ILE A 408 -15.61 -29.76 -13.92
CA ILE A 408 -16.33 -28.56 -14.31
C ILE A 408 -15.30 -27.53 -14.78
N LEU A 409 -15.35 -27.17 -16.07
CA LEU A 409 -14.42 -26.22 -16.67
C LEU A 409 -14.95 -24.78 -16.54
N ASP A 410 -14.11 -23.90 -16.00
CA ASP A 410 -14.25 -22.44 -16.05
C ASP A 410 -13.20 -21.90 -17.03
N VAL A 411 -13.59 -21.84 -18.30
CA VAL A 411 -12.72 -21.40 -19.39
C VAL A 411 -12.28 -19.93 -19.22
N LYS A 412 -13.15 -19.09 -18.65
CA LYS A 412 -12.87 -17.65 -18.46
C LYS A 412 -11.74 -17.44 -17.45
N ASN A 413 -11.78 -18.17 -16.34
CA ASN A 413 -10.81 -18.05 -15.25
C ASN A 413 -9.71 -19.12 -15.34
N LYS A 414 -9.60 -19.85 -16.46
CA LYS A 414 -8.61 -20.91 -16.74
C LYS A 414 -8.54 -22.02 -15.68
N LYS A 415 -9.69 -22.39 -15.11
CA LYS A 415 -9.80 -23.35 -13.99
C LYS A 415 -10.60 -24.59 -14.35
N ALA A 416 -10.27 -25.71 -13.73
CA ALA A 416 -11.09 -26.91 -13.71
C ALA A 416 -11.35 -27.32 -12.25
N LYS A 417 -12.61 -27.28 -11.82
CA LYS A 417 -13.02 -27.88 -10.55
C LYS A 417 -13.19 -29.38 -10.76
N ILE A 418 -12.40 -30.16 -10.04
CA ILE A 418 -12.42 -31.62 -10.04
C ILE A 418 -13.23 -32.06 -8.83
N VAL A 419 -14.27 -32.88 -9.07
CA VAL A 419 -15.20 -33.36 -8.04
C VAL A 419 -14.88 -34.82 -7.73
N GLY A 420 -14.78 -35.17 -6.45
CA GLY A 420 -14.34 -36.50 -6.02
C GLY A 420 -14.71 -36.83 -4.57
N ASP A 421 -13.82 -37.57 -3.91
CA ASP A 421 -13.83 -37.80 -2.46
C ASP A 421 -12.40 -37.55 -1.97
N PHE A 422 -12.21 -36.42 -1.29
CA PHE A 422 -10.92 -35.84 -0.95
C PHE A 422 -10.77 -35.69 0.57
N GLY A 423 -10.98 -36.77 1.32
CA GLY A 423 -10.79 -36.80 2.77
C GLY A 423 -9.38 -36.41 3.25
N GLN A 424 -9.30 -35.68 4.38
CA GLN A 424 -8.01 -35.24 4.96
C GLN A 424 -7.08 -36.39 5.36
N ALA A 425 -7.63 -37.56 5.70
CA ALA A 425 -6.82 -38.71 6.11
C ALA A 425 -5.98 -39.29 4.96
N GLN A 426 -6.38 -39.05 3.71
CA GLN A 426 -5.75 -39.54 2.49
C GLN A 426 -4.90 -38.46 1.78
N ALA A 427 -5.05 -37.19 2.17
CA ALA A 427 -4.24 -36.07 1.71
C ALA A 427 -2.76 -36.19 2.14
N PRO A 428 -1.80 -35.56 1.43
CA PRO A 428 -2.01 -34.75 0.22
C PRO A 428 -2.31 -35.61 -1.01
N TYR A 429 -3.07 -35.04 -1.96
CA TYR A 429 -3.35 -35.68 -3.24
C TYR A 429 -2.35 -35.25 -4.30
N THR A 430 -1.89 -36.18 -5.13
CA THR A 430 -1.07 -35.89 -6.32
C THR A 430 -1.96 -35.92 -7.56
N ILE A 431 -2.02 -34.82 -8.29
CA ILE A 431 -2.78 -34.65 -9.52
C ILE A 431 -1.79 -34.55 -10.68
N LYS A 432 -2.02 -35.32 -11.74
CA LYS A 432 -1.21 -35.32 -12.95
C LYS A 432 -2.09 -35.00 -14.16
N TYR A 433 -1.62 -34.07 -15.01
CA TYR A 433 -2.25 -33.73 -16.28
C TYR A 433 -1.17 -33.75 -17.37
N GLY A 434 -1.21 -34.75 -18.25
CA GLY A 434 -0.15 -34.96 -19.23
C GLY A 434 1.22 -35.17 -18.56
N ASN A 435 2.13 -34.21 -18.73
CA ASN A 435 3.46 -34.23 -18.10
C ASN A 435 3.52 -33.46 -16.77
N ASP A 436 2.59 -32.53 -16.52
CA ASP A 436 2.58 -31.71 -15.31
C ASP A 436 2.01 -32.49 -14.13
N GLN A 437 2.58 -32.29 -12.94
CA GLN A 437 2.16 -32.98 -11.72
C GLN A 437 2.27 -32.03 -10.52
N PHE A 438 1.17 -31.89 -9.77
CA PHE A 438 1.10 -31.05 -8.58
C PHE A 438 0.65 -31.88 -7.37
N THR A 439 1.22 -31.58 -6.20
CA THR A 439 0.78 -32.14 -4.93
C THR A 439 -0.05 -31.09 -4.21
N THR A 440 -1.30 -31.40 -3.91
CA THR A 440 -2.23 -30.46 -3.28
C THR A 440 -1.86 -30.17 -1.83
N SER A 441 -2.01 -28.90 -1.45
CA SER A 441 -2.09 -28.42 -0.08
C SER A 441 -3.55 -28.05 0.24
N MET A 442 -3.90 -28.02 1.54
CA MET A 442 -5.14 -27.36 1.97
C MET A 442 -5.04 -25.87 1.65
N ASN A 443 -6.02 -25.34 0.92
CA ASN A 443 -6.09 -23.90 0.69
C ASN A 443 -6.76 -23.16 1.88
N TRP A 444 -6.91 -21.84 1.76
CA TRP A 444 -7.43 -21.03 2.86
C TRP A 444 -8.90 -21.34 3.21
N GLN A 445 -9.80 -21.58 2.25
CA GLN A 445 -11.21 -21.90 2.57
C GLN A 445 -11.31 -23.21 3.36
N LEU A 446 -10.52 -24.22 2.97
CA LEU A 446 -10.48 -25.50 3.66
C LEU A 446 -9.84 -25.37 5.05
N LYS A 447 -8.75 -24.60 5.18
CA LYS A 447 -8.15 -24.27 6.48
C LYS A 447 -9.14 -23.54 7.39
N ASP A 448 -9.87 -22.54 6.91
CA ASP A 448 -10.90 -21.84 7.68
C ASP A 448 -12.03 -22.78 8.13
N SER A 449 -12.44 -23.72 7.28
CA SER A 449 -13.51 -24.67 7.62
C SER A 449 -13.16 -25.65 8.75
N ILE A 450 -11.86 -25.92 8.99
CA ILE A 450 -11.37 -26.89 9.98
C ILE A 450 -10.72 -26.19 11.20
N TYR A 451 -9.99 -25.10 10.97
CA TYR A 451 -9.05 -24.51 11.93
C TYR A 451 -9.35 -23.04 12.29
N LYS A 452 -10.47 -22.46 11.86
CA LYS A 452 -10.87 -21.14 12.39
C LYS A 452 -10.92 -21.18 13.92
N TYR A 453 -10.40 -20.15 14.56
CA TYR A 453 -10.29 -20.07 16.01
C TYR A 453 -10.73 -18.68 16.49
N ASP A 454 -11.61 -18.66 17.50
CA ASP A 454 -12.24 -17.45 18.04
C ASP A 454 -11.68 -16.99 19.39
N GLY A 455 -10.91 -17.84 20.07
CA GLY A 455 -10.35 -17.51 21.38
C GLY A 455 -9.21 -16.46 21.33
N GLU A 456 -8.68 -16.15 22.51
CA GLU A 456 -7.57 -15.20 22.68
C GLU A 456 -6.27 -15.71 22.01
N LEU A 457 -5.47 -14.77 21.49
CA LEU A 457 -4.19 -14.99 20.80
C LEU A 457 -3.13 -14.02 21.30
N GLY A 458 -1.87 -14.44 21.18
CA GLY A 458 -0.68 -13.73 21.67
C GLY A 458 -0.26 -14.17 23.07
N ALA A 459 0.63 -13.38 23.68
CA ALA A 459 1.09 -13.57 25.06
C ALA A 459 0.36 -12.61 26.03
N ARG A 460 -0.41 -13.18 26.97
CA ARG A 460 -1.07 -12.47 28.06
C ARG A 460 -0.24 -12.57 29.33
N VAL A 461 0.34 -11.45 29.76
CA VAL A 461 1.08 -11.34 31.02
C VAL A 461 0.08 -11.18 32.18
N SER A 462 0.32 -11.83 33.31
CA SER A 462 -0.55 -11.72 34.48
C SER A 462 0.20 -11.90 35.81
N GLN A 463 -0.50 -11.76 36.93
CA GLN A 463 0.05 -11.88 38.29
C GLN A 463 1.28 -10.98 38.54
N ALA A 464 1.25 -9.74 38.02
CA ALA A 464 2.38 -8.80 38.04
C ALA A 464 3.67 -9.38 37.43
N GLY A 465 3.54 -10.03 36.26
CA GLY A 465 4.65 -10.60 35.50
C GLY A 465 5.07 -12.02 35.89
N LYS A 466 4.47 -12.62 36.91
CA LYS A 466 4.82 -13.97 37.39
C LYS A 466 4.29 -15.11 36.52
N GLN A 467 3.25 -14.84 35.73
CA GLN A 467 2.66 -15.79 34.80
C GLN A 467 2.53 -15.15 33.41
N VAL A 468 2.80 -15.93 32.36
CA VAL A 468 2.45 -15.58 30.98
C VAL A 468 1.73 -16.75 30.35
N ASP A 469 0.52 -16.52 29.86
CA ASP A 469 -0.21 -17.50 29.03
C ASP A 469 -0.06 -17.11 27.56
N VAL A 470 0.39 -18.04 26.73
CA VAL A 470 0.74 -17.81 25.33
C VAL A 470 -0.13 -18.71 24.45
N THR A 471 -0.89 -18.13 23.52
CA THR A 471 -1.68 -18.88 22.52
C THR A 471 -1.35 -18.40 21.11
N PHE A 472 -0.90 -19.33 20.27
CA PHE A 472 -0.47 -19.08 18.89
C PHE A 472 -1.27 -19.96 17.93
N TRP A 473 -1.49 -19.51 16.69
CA TRP A 473 -2.23 -20.28 15.67
C TRP A 473 -1.29 -20.69 14.52
N SER A 474 -1.08 -22.00 14.36
CA SER A 474 -0.25 -22.60 13.31
C SER A 474 -0.67 -24.06 13.10
N PRO A 475 -1.79 -24.29 12.37
CA PRO A 475 -2.38 -25.63 12.23
C PRO A 475 -1.42 -26.63 11.56
N SER A 476 -0.59 -26.18 10.62
CA SER A 476 0.35 -27.01 9.87
C SER A 476 1.65 -27.36 10.63
N ALA A 477 1.90 -26.79 11.81
CA ALA A 477 3.10 -27.08 12.58
C ALA A 477 3.12 -28.52 13.14
N ASP A 478 4.31 -29.12 13.12
CA ASP A 478 4.63 -30.39 13.80
C ASP A 478 5.01 -30.14 15.27
N GLN A 479 5.75 -29.06 15.52
CA GLN A 479 6.18 -28.60 16.85
C GLN A 479 6.31 -27.07 16.85
N VAL A 480 5.96 -26.43 17.97
CA VAL A 480 6.28 -25.03 18.25
C VAL A 480 7.01 -24.93 19.59
N ASP A 481 8.17 -24.31 19.61
CA ASP A 481 8.91 -23.95 20.82
C ASP A 481 8.90 -22.42 21.02
N LEU A 482 8.72 -21.97 22.25
CA LEU A 482 8.86 -20.57 22.64
C LEU A 482 10.32 -20.29 23.02
N VAL A 483 11.04 -19.54 22.19
CA VAL A 483 12.44 -19.15 22.44
C VAL A 483 12.45 -17.83 23.21
N ILE A 484 13.06 -17.81 24.39
CA ILE A 484 13.04 -16.64 25.29
C ILE A 484 14.45 -16.03 25.38
N TYR A 485 14.54 -14.71 25.23
CA TYR A 485 15.76 -13.91 25.25
C TYR A 485 15.80 -12.94 26.44
N ASP A 486 16.99 -12.63 26.96
CA ASP A 486 17.18 -11.80 28.15
C ASP A 486 16.72 -10.35 27.92
N LYS A 487 16.08 -9.75 28.91
CA LYS A 487 15.57 -8.38 28.84
C LYS A 487 16.65 -7.29 28.82
N ASN A 488 17.86 -7.60 29.27
CA ASN A 488 19.00 -6.67 29.28
C ASN A 488 19.95 -6.93 28.11
N ASP A 489 19.91 -8.14 27.53
CA ASP A 489 20.62 -8.51 26.30
C ASP A 489 19.71 -9.37 25.41
N GLN A 490 19.02 -8.70 24.48
CA GLN A 490 18.09 -9.34 23.56
C GLN A 490 18.72 -10.41 22.64
N ASN A 491 20.06 -10.57 22.63
CA ASN A 491 20.75 -11.59 21.83
C ASN A 491 21.06 -12.85 22.65
N LYS A 492 20.99 -12.78 23.99
CA LYS A 492 21.20 -13.90 24.89
C LYS A 492 19.93 -14.71 25.05
N VAL A 493 19.90 -15.93 24.51
CA VAL A 493 18.83 -16.91 24.80
C VAL A 493 18.91 -17.35 26.26
N VAL A 494 17.81 -17.25 26.98
CA VAL A 494 17.64 -17.73 28.36
C VAL A 494 17.16 -19.19 28.38
N GLY A 495 16.34 -19.57 27.41
CA GLY A 495 15.91 -20.95 27.23
C GLY A 495 14.85 -21.11 26.13
N LYS A 496 14.39 -22.36 25.96
CA LYS A 496 13.29 -22.71 25.07
C LYS A 496 12.24 -23.52 25.84
N VAL A 497 10.96 -23.32 25.53
CA VAL A 497 9.84 -24.02 26.17
C VAL A 497 8.93 -24.59 25.09
N ALA A 498 8.78 -25.91 25.02
CA ALA A 498 7.88 -26.55 24.07
C ALA A 498 6.42 -26.18 24.37
N MET A 499 5.67 -25.79 23.33
CA MET A 499 4.24 -25.52 23.42
C MET A 499 3.43 -26.80 23.16
N THR A 500 2.23 -26.88 23.71
CA THR A 500 1.31 -28.01 23.53
C THR A 500 0.26 -27.68 22.46
N LYS A 501 0.00 -28.59 21.53
CA LYS A 501 -1.05 -28.41 20.50
C LYS A 501 -2.44 -28.37 21.15
N GLY A 502 -3.21 -27.34 20.84
CA GLY A 502 -4.58 -27.10 21.34
C GLY A 502 -5.64 -27.29 20.27
N GLU A 503 -6.86 -26.85 20.55
CA GLU A 503 -7.97 -26.88 19.62
C GLU A 503 -7.72 -26.00 18.38
N ALA A 504 -8.41 -26.32 17.27
CA ALA A 504 -8.40 -25.53 16.02
C ALA A 504 -7.00 -25.18 15.47
N GLY A 505 -5.99 -26.02 15.71
CA GLY A 505 -4.62 -25.77 15.22
C GLY A 505 -3.84 -24.74 16.04
N THR A 506 -4.32 -24.40 17.24
CA THR A 506 -3.57 -23.56 18.18
C THR A 506 -2.42 -24.32 18.84
N TRP A 507 -1.49 -23.55 19.41
CA TRP A 507 -0.41 -23.99 20.28
C TRP A 507 -0.46 -23.14 21.55
N LYS A 508 -0.37 -23.79 22.71
CA LYS A 508 -0.56 -23.17 24.03
C LYS A 508 0.65 -23.44 24.92
N GLY A 509 1.03 -22.44 25.72
CA GLY A 509 2.06 -22.57 26.75
C GLY A 509 1.79 -21.63 27.91
N THR A 510 2.16 -22.04 29.12
CA THR A 510 2.10 -21.20 30.32
C THR A 510 3.48 -21.14 30.96
N LEU A 511 4.00 -19.93 31.12
CA LEU A 511 5.26 -19.64 31.79
C LEU A 511 4.98 -19.24 33.25
N THR A 512 5.70 -19.85 34.19
CA THR A 512 5.63 -19.53 35.63
C THR A 512 7.01 -19.71 36.27
N SER A 513 7.13 -19.44 37.56
CA SER A 513 8.32 -19.81 38.35
C SER A 513 8.69 -21.30 38.31
N GLN A 514 7.79 -22.21 37.87
CA GLN A 514 8.07 -23.64 37.72
C GLN A 514 8.66 -24.01 36.35
N THR A 515 8.72 -23.08 35.39
CA THR A 515 9.23 -23.34 34.03
C THR A 515 10.78 -23.49 33.98
N ASN A 516 11.46 -23.54 35.13
CA ASN A 516 12.90 -23.82 35.28
C ASN A 516 13.86 -22.87 34.52
N LEU A 517 13.39 -21.69 34.09
CA LEU A 517 14.20 -20.65 33.44
C LEU A 517 14.91 -19.69 34.41
N GLY A 518 14.69 -19.83 35.72
CA GLY A 518 15.18 -18.89 36.74
C GLY A 518 14.48 -17.52 36.76
N ILE A 519 13.52 -17.29 35.87
CA ILE A 519 12.76 -16.04 35.76
C ILE A 519 11.67 -15.99 36.84
N LYS A 520 11.58 -14.86 37.57
CA LYS A 520 10.54 -14.58 38.59
C LYS A 520 9.51 -13.54 38.13
N ASP A 521 9.87 -12.76 37.11
CA ASP A 521 9.05 -11.71 36.50
C ASP A 521 9.45 -11.62 35.03
N TYR A 522 8.54 -12.05 34.16
CA TYR A 522 8.74 -12.12 32.71
C TYR A 522 8.65 -10.77 32.01
N ARG A 523 8.19 -9.70 32.69
CA ARG A 523 8.06 -8.38 32.07
C ARG A 523 9.39 -7.87 31.53
N GLY A 524 9.37 -7.46 30.26
CA GLY A 524 10.52 -7.00 29.49
C GLY A 524 11.37 -8.09 28.85
N TYR A 525 11.18 -9.38 29.16
CA TYR A 525 11.85 -10.46 28.42
C TYR A 525 11.27 -10.57 27.01
N PHE A 526 12.10 -10.99 26.06
CA PHE A 526 11.72 -11.06 24.64
C PHE A 526 11.52 -12.50 24.17
N TYR A 527 10.78 -12.72 23.09
CA TYR A 527 10.52 -14.05 22.54
C TYR A 527 10.33 -14.11 21.02
N HIS A 528 10.51 -15.32 20.49
CA HIS A 528 10.09 -15.77 19.17
C HIS A 528 9.37 -17.13 19.28
N TYR A 529 8.54 -17.47 18.30
CA TYR A 529 8.14 -18.85 18.05
C TYR A 529 9.18 -19.52 17.14
N GLU A 530 9.77 -20.64 17.57
CA GLU A 530 10.51 -21.55 16.70
C GLU A 530 9.55 -22.63 16.21
N ILE A 531 9.21 -22.58 14.93
CA ILE A 531 8.17 -23.43 14.34
C ILE A 531 8.84 -24.50 13.48
N THR A 532 8.50 -25.76 13.73
CA THR A 532 9.01 -26.91 12.97
C THR A 532 7.94 -27.45 12.03
N ARG A 533 8.26 -27.58 10.75
CA ARG A 533 7.42 -28.20 9.70
C ARG A 533 8.28 -29.04 8.76
N GLY A 534 7.98 -30.34 8.65
CA GLY A 534 8.72 -31.27 7.78
C GLY A 534 10.22 -31.32 8.07
N GLY A 535 10.60 -31.19 9.35
CA GLY A 535 11.99 -31.14 9.81
C GLY A 535 12.72 -29.81 9.59
N LYS A 536 12.10 -28.81 8.93
CA LYS A 536 12.65 -27.45 8.81
C LYS A 536 12.18 -26.57 9.96
N LYS A 537 13.05 -25.66 10.40
CA LYS A 537 12.79 -24.70 11.48
C LYS A 537 12.83 -23.26 10.97
N VAL A 538 11.92 -22.42 11.45
CA VAL A 538 11.89 -20.97 11.24
C VAL A 538 11.66 -20.25 12.57
N LEU A 539 12.20 -19.04 12.72
CA LEU A 539 11.89 -18.15 13.85
C LEU A 539 10.90 -17.09 13.37
N ALA A 540 9.77 -16.99 14.05
CA ALA A 540 8.68 -16.09 13.68
C ALA A 540 8.29 -15.15 14.84
N LEU A 541 7.86 -13.95 14.47
CA LEU A 541 7.33 -12.94 15.38
C LEU A 541 5.85 -13.22 15.68
N ASP A 542 5.45 -13.06 16.94
CA ASP A 542 4.06 -13.16 17.34
C ASP A 542 3.20 -12.06 16.66
N PRO A 543 2.20 -12.42 15.81
CA PRO A 543 1.37 -11.42 15.16
C PRO A 543 0.54 -10.57 16.13
N TYR A 544 0.34 -11.02 17.38
CA TYR A 544 -0.38 -10.31 18.45
C TYR A 544 0.56 -9.67 19.49
N ALA A 545 1.87 -9.62 19.26
CA ALA A 545 2.88 -9.00 20.14
C ALA A 545 2.49 -7.57 20.56
N LYS A 546 2.50 -7.28 21.86
CA LYS A 546 2.06 -5.97 22.40
C LYS A 546 3.18 -4.91 22.48
N SER A 547 4.43 -5.36 22.45
CA SER A 547 5.63 -4.54 22.23
C SER A 547 6.76 -5.42 21.69
N LEU A 548 7.89 -4.81 21.34
CA LEU A 548 9.06 -5.46 20.72
C LEU A 548 10.36 -5.07 21.42
N ALA A 549 11.42 -5.87 21.18
CA ALA A 549 12.80 -5.44 21.38
C ALA A 549 13.15 -4.25 20.45
N ALA A 550 14.23 -3.52 20.77
CA ALA A 550 14.76 -2.50 19.87
C ALA A 550 15.17 -3.14 18.52
N TRP A 551 14.63 -2.61 17.43
CA TRP A 551 14.77 -3.18 16.09
C TRP A 551 15.80 -2.46 15.22
N ASN A 552 16.50 -3.23 14.38
CA ASN A 552 17.44 -2.73 13.39
C ASN A 552 17.45 -3.65 12.16
N SER A 553 16.89 -3.20 11.03
CA SER A 553 16.92 -3.99 9.79
C SER A 553 18.30 -4.14 9.17
N GLU A 554 19.27 -3.28 9.49
CA GLU A 554 20.68 -3.43 9.05
C GLU A 554 21.32 -4.72 9.60
N ASP A 555 20.75 -5.30 10.68
CA ASP A 555 21.24 -6.52 11.31
C ASP A 555 20.61 -7.81 10.74
N ALA A 556 19.63 -7.72 9.84
CA ALA A 556 18.80 -8.86 9.40
C ALA A 556 19.60 -10.02 8.77
N GLU A 557 20.78 -9.74 8.21
CA GLU A 557 21.67 -10.74 7.60
C GLU A 557 22.56 -11.47 8.62
N LYS A 558 22.61 -11.03 9.89
CA LYS A 558 23.44 -11.65 10.94
C LYS A 558 22.98 -13.05 11.38
N GLY A 559 21.78 -13.46 10.98
CA GLY A 559 21.23 -14.80 11.22
C GLY A 559 19.73 -14.80 11.50
N GLU A 560 19.12 -15.98 11.58
CA GLU A 560 17.66 -16.17 11.71
C GLU A 560 17.02 -15.31 12.81
N SER A 561 17.66 -15.17 13.97
CA SER A 561 17.14 -14.39 15.10
C SER A 561 17.17 -12.86 14.92
N TYR A 562 17.68 -12.37 13.78
CA TYR A 562 17.71 -10.96 13.41
C TYR A 562 16.83 -10.65 12.18
N LYS A 563 16.32 -11.66 11.46
CA LYS A 563 15.44 -11.45 10.28
C LYS A 563 14.10 -10.82 10.61
N ILE A 564 13.68 -10.87 11.87
CA ILE A 564 12.44 -10.27 12.36
C ILE A 564 12.64 -9.79 13.80
N ALA A 565 11.84 -8.81 14.22
CA ALA A 565 11.87 -8.32 15.59
C ALA A 565 11.38 -9.37 16.59
N LYS A 566 11.94 -9.33 17.81
CA LYS A 566 11.54 -10.20 18.93
C LYS A 566 10.37 -9.54 19.66
N ALA A 567 9.30 -10.29 19.90
CA ALA A 567 8.17 -9.83 20.72
C ALA A 567 8.60 -9.64 22.18
N ALA A 568 7.94 -8.77 22.93
CA ALA A 568 8.20 -8.51 24.34
C ALA A 568 7.01 -8.89 25.23
N PHE A 569 7.28 -9.53 26.38
CA PHE A 569 6.26 -9.73 27.41
C PHE A 569 6.03 -8.41 28.16
N VAL A 570 4.85 -7.81 27.95
CA VAL A 570 4.42 -6.57 28.59
C VAL A 570 2.95 -6.69 29.02
N GLU A 571 2.56 -5.96 30.05
CA GLU A 571 1.15 -5.77 30.42
C GLU A 571 0.79 -4.29 30.14
N PRO A 572 0.22 -3.97 28.96
CA PRO A 572 0.00 -2.58 28.53
C PRO A 572 -0.76 -1.72 29.56
N SER A 573 -1.71 -2.30 30.31
CA SER A 573 -2.50 -1.58 31.30
C SER A 573 -1.69 -1.11 32.53
N GLU A 574 -0.52 -1.71 32.79
CA GLU A 574 0.40 -1.27 33.84
C GLU A 574 1.14 0.03 33.49
N TYR A 575 1.18 0.46 32.22
CA TYR A 575 1.92 1.65 31.77
C TYR A 575 1.02 2.85 31.41
N GLY A 576 1.61 4.05 31.38
CA GLY A 576 0.93 5.29 31.02
C GLY A 576 -0.10 5.80 32.03
N PRO A 577 -0.83 6.89 31.71
CA PRO A 577 -1.79 7.53 32.60
C PRO A 577 -3.01 6.63 32.87
N LYS A 578 -3.41 6.54 34.14
CA LYS A 578 -4.54 5.68 34.58
C LYS A 578 -5.91 6.32 34.36
N ASP A 579 -5.94 7.61 34.03
CA ASP A 579 -7.12 8.41 33.69
C ASP A 579 -7.38 8.49 32.17
N LEU A 580 -6.54 7.87 31.34
CA LEU A 580 -6.69 7.85 29.88
C LEU A 580 -8.05 7.27 29.47
N THR A 581 -8.81 8.06 28.70
CA THR A 581 -10.16 7.75 28.23
C THR A 581 -10.35 8.34 26.82
N TYR A 582 -11.52 8.22 26.19
CA TYR A 582 -11.76 8.76 24.84
C TYR A 582 -11.88 10.29 24.83
N ALA A 583 -11.58 10.93 23.69
CA ALA A 583 -11.57 12.38 23.58
C ALA A 583 -12.94 13.02 23.84
N LYS A 584 -12.92 14.20 24.47
CA LYS A 584 -14.08 15.09 24.64
C LYS A 584 -13.89 16.32 23.76
N ILE A 585 -14.05 16.13 22.46
CA ILE A 585 -13.78 17.15 21.43
C ILE A 585 -14.92 18.20 21.44
N PRO A 586 -14.65 19.49 21.71
CA PRO A 586 -15.69 20.52 21.79
C PRO A 586 -16.42 20.72 20.44
N ASN A 587 -17.75 20.70 20.49
CA ASN A 587 -18.68 20.89 19.36
C ASN A 587 -18.60 19.85 18.22
N PHE A 588 -17.78 18.81 18.34
CA PHE A 588 -17.77 17.67 17.42
C PHE A 588 -18.92 16.71 17.74
N LYS A 589 -19.81 16.43 16.77
CA LYS A 589 -20.98 15.54 16.96
C LYS A 589 -21.10 14.44 15.89
N LYS A 590 -20.40 14.59 14.77
CA LYS A 590 -20.49 13.74 13.56
C LYS A 590 -19.27 13.97 12.67
N ARG A 591 -19.01 13.07 11.73
CA ARG A 591 -17.80 13.05 10.88
C ARG A 591 -17.53 14.37 10.13
N GLU A 592 -18.56 15.05 9.64
CA GLU A 592 -18.45 16.31 8.89
C GLU A 592 -18.03 17.52 9.78
N ASP A 593 -18.15 17.39 11.11
CA ASP A 593 -17.63 18.38 12.06
C ASP A 593 -16.11 18.21 12.30
N ALA A 594 -15.50 17.12 11.82
CA ALA A 594 -14.07 16.92 11.96
C ALA A 594 -13.27 17.88 11.06
N LEU A 595 -12.11 18.22 11.59
CA LEU A 595 -11.01 18.98 11.02
C LEU A 595 -9.76 18.16 11.35
N ILE A 596 -9.28 17.42 10.35
CA ILE A 596 -8.18 16.46 10.48
C ILE A 596 -6.87 17.14 10.10
N TYR A 597 -5.85 17.00 10.94
CA TYR A 597 -4.49 17.49 10.71
C TYR A 597 -3.53 16.31 10.67
N GLU A 598 -3.04 15.97 9.49
CA GLU A 598 -2.12 14.84 9.26
C GLU A 598 -0.68 15.27 9.49
N THR A 599 0.04 14.55 10.34
CA THR A 599 1.44 14.85 10.67
C THR A 599 2.21 13.59 11.05
N HIS A 600 3.51 13.58 10.75
CA HIS A 600 4.43 12.55 11.20
C HIS A 600 5.10 12.95 12.52
N VAL A 601 5.30 11.98 13.42
CA VAL A 601 5.81 12.23 14.79
C VAL A 601 7.21 12.84 14.75
N ARG A 602 8.07 12.36 13.83
CA ARG A 602 9.41 12.90 13.65
C ARG A 602 9.39 14.32 13.08
N ASP A 603 8.69 14.53 11.96
CA ASP A 603 8.64 15.81 11.23
C ASP A 603 8.29 16.98 12.15
N PHE A 604 7.28 16.80 13.01
CA PHE A 604 6.72 17.86 13.82
C PHE A 604 7.72 18.42 14.85
N THR A 605 8.79 17.68 15.18
CA THR A 605 9.82 18.13 16.12
C THR A 605 11.27 17.94 15.64
N SER A 606 11.50 17.50 14.40
CA SER A 606 12.85 17.30 13.85
C SER A 606 13.54 18.58 13.35
N ASP A 607 12.89 19.74 13.40
CA ASP A 607 13.53 21.02 13.07
C ASP A 607 14.71 21.33 14.03
N PRO A 608 15.93 21.53 13.53
CA PRO A 608 17.06 21.94 14.35
C PRO A 608 16.83 23.26 15.11
N ALA A 609 16.01 24.18 14.58
CA ALA A 609 15.77 25.50 15.16
C ALA A 609 15.16 25.45 16.58
N ILE A 610 14.30 24.46 16.85
CA ILE A 610 13.66 24.27 18.17
C ILE A 610 14.45 23.39 19.13
N SER A 611 15.65 22.93 18.77
CA SER A 611 16.43 21.98 19.60
C SER A 611 16.75 22.49 21.01
N LYS A 612 16.74 23.82 21.21
CA LYS A 612 16.95 24.47 22.51
C LYS A 612 15.67 24.66 23.32
N ASP A 613 14.51 24.56 22.67
CA ASP A 613 13.19 24.73 23.30
C ASP A 613 12.65 23.39 23.83
N LEU A 614 13.03 22.28 23.19
CA LEU A 614 12.62 20.93 23.55
C LEU A 614 13.33 20.45 24.81
N LYS A 615 12.57 19.82 25.71
CA LYS A 615 13.08 19.16 26.93
C LYS A 615 13.26 17.65 26.72
N SER A 616 12.47 17.06 25.82
CA SER A 616 12.52 15.66 25.42
C SER A 616 13.43 15.48 24.20
N GLN A 617 13.86 14.25 23.94
CA GLN A 617 14.54 13.90 22.68
C GLN A 617 13.63 14.24 21.49
N PHE A 618 14.15 14.99 20.52
CA PHE A 618 13.41 15.38 19.32
C PHE A 618 12.89 14.14 18.55
N GLY A 619 11.80 14.33 17.80
CA GLY A 619 11.22 13.29 16.95
C GLY A 619 10.56 12.12 17.70
N THR A 620 10.32 12.26 19.00
CA THR A 620 9.65 11.27 19.86
C THR A 620 8.22 11.67 20.20
N PHE A 621 7.41 10.72 20.67
CA PHE A 621 6.09 10.99 21.23
C PHE A 621 6.14 12.06 22.34
N SER A 622 7.17 12.01 23.19
CA SER A 622 7.38 12.94 24.31
C SER A 622 7.69 14.37 23.82
N ALA A 623 8.54 14.54 22.80
CA ALA A 623 8.78 15.87 22.22
C ALA A 623 7.55 16.44 21.49
N PHE A 624 6.73 15.59 20.87
CA PHE A 624 5.51 16.02 20.19
C PHE A 624 4.53 16.73 21.14
N ILE A 625 4.42 16.24 22.39
CA ILE A 625 3.58 16.86 23.45
C ILE A 625 3.92 18.34 23.65
N GLU A 626 5.21 18.68 23.62
CA GLU A 626 5.72 20.05 23.88
C GLU A 626 5.28 21.08 22.83
N LYS A 627 4.77 20.62 21.68
CA LYS A 627 4.30 21.47 20.58
C LYS A 627 2.78 21.41 20.34
N LEU A 628 2.02 20.64 21.12
CA LEU A 628 0.56 20.49 20.95
C LEU A 628 -0.24 21.78 21.07
N ASP A 629 0.24 22.77 21.83
CA ASP A 629 -0.46 24.05 21.99
C ASP A 629 -0.53 24.85 20.68
N TYR A 630 0.38 24.61 19.73
CA TYR A 630 0.28 25.15 18.36
C TYR A 630 -0.95 24.63 17.61
N LEU A 631 -1.24 23.33 17.73
CA LEU A 631 -2.38 22.68 17.06
C LEU A 631 -3.70 23.03 17.74
N LYS A 632 -3.69 23.11 19.07
CA LYS A 632 -4.81 23.66 19.86
C LYS A 632 -5.14 25.10 19.45
N ASP A 633 -4.13 25.94 19.28
CA ASP A 633 -4.28 27.33 18.83
C ASP A 633 -4.75 27.43 17.36
N LEU A 634 -4.28 26.52 16.49
CA LEU A 634 -4.77 26.39 15.11
C LEU A 634 -6.26 26.00 15.07
N GLY A 635 -6.73 25.24 16.07
CA GLY A 635 -8.15 24.96 16.32
C GLY A 635 -8.67 23.68 15.68
N VAL A 636 -7.78 22.81 15.20
CA VAL A 636 -8.11 21.49 14.62
C VAL A 636 -8.82 20.59 15.65
N THR A 637 -9.43 19.50 15.19
CA THR A 637 -10.18 18.58 16.07
C THR A 637 -9.52 17.23 16.25
N HIS A 638 -8.85 16.74 15.21
CA HIS A 638 -8.22 15.43 15.17
C HIS A 638 -6.80 15.58 14.64
N ILE A 639 -5.84 14.97 15.32
CA ILE A 639 -4.47 14.83 14.84
C ILE A 639 -4.37 13.43 14.26
N GLN A 640 -4.19 13.32 12.94
CA GLN A 640 -3.82 12.07 12.30
C GLN A 640 -2.31 11.91 12.38
N LEU A 641 -1.86 10.83 13.00
CA LEU A 641 -0.46 10.45 13.04
C LEU A 641 -0.18 9.44 11.94
N LEU A 642 0.82 9.70 11.09
CA LEU A 642 1.43 8.71 10.19
C LEU A 642 1.86 7.45 10.98
N PRO A 643 2.08 6.29 10.32
CA PRO A 643 2.16 4.99 10.98
C PRO A 643 3.06 4.92 12.23
N VAL A 644 2.44 4.71 13.40
CA VAL A 644 3.12 4.55 14.70
C VAL A 644 3.23 3.09 15.16
N LEU A 645 2.69 2.15 14.38
CA LEU A 645 2.87 0.71 14.56
C LEU A 645 4.27 0.29 14.09
N SER A 646 4.73 -0.91 14.46
CA SER A 646 6.09 -1.34 14.09
C SER A 646 6.26 -1.51 12.58
N TYR A 647 7.33 -0.93 12.04
CA TYR A 647 7.70 -1.00 10.62
C TYR A 647 9.15 -1.48 10.45
N TYR A 648 9.43 -2.09 9.29
CA TYR A 648 10.59 -2.96 9.10
C TYR A 648 11.86 -2.21 8.71
N PHE A 649 11.86 -1.33 7.71
CA PHE A 649 13.11 -0.71 7.23
C PHE A 649 13.49 0.51 8.07
N VAL A 650 14.18 0.26 9.18
CA VAL A 650 14.64 1.28 10.16
C VAL A 650 15.72 0.72 11.08
N ASN A 651 16.60 1.60 11.57
CA ASN A 651 17.46 1.38 12.73
C ASN A 651 16.96 2.25 13.90
N GLU A 652 16.17 1.65 14.80
CA GLU A 652 15.63 2.34 15.99
C GLU A 652 16.74 2.81 16.94
N LEU A 653 17.91 2.14 16.94
CA LEU A 653 19.03 2.47 17.82
C LEU A 653 19.71 3.80 17.46
N LYS A 654 19.47 4.30 16.23
CA LYS A 654 19.94 5.60 15.73
C LYS A 654 18.85 6.68 15.76
N ASN A 655 17.73 6.47 16.46
CA ASN A 655 16.61 7.42 16.40
C ASN A 655 16.94 8.84 16.92
N ALA A 656 17.91 8.95 17.83
CA ALA A 656 18.44 10.21 18.36
C ALA A 656 19.41 10.93 17.41
N GLU A 657 19.81 10.31 16.29
CA GLU A 657 20.68 10.94 15.29
C GLU A 657 19.85 11.82 14.35
N ARG A 658 20.34 13.03 14.06
CA ARG A 658 19.70 13.95 13.10
C ARG A 658 20.20 13.67 11.69
N MET A 659 19.28 13.74 10.72
CA MET A 659 19.57 13.57 9.30
C MET A 659 19.61 14.95 8.63
N ASP A 660 20.58 15.78 9.04
CA ASP A 660 20.68 17.21 8.67
C ASP A 660 21.17 17.46 7.23
N LYS A 661 21.66 16.43 6.53
CA LYS A 661 22.03 16.53 5.10
C LYS A 661 20.83 16.24 4.22
N TYR A 662 20.66 16.99 3.14
CA TYR A 662 19.63 16.72 2.14
C TYR A 662 19.87 15.37 1.45
N ALA A 663 18.92 14.45 1.60
CA ALA A 663 18.85 13.17 0.90
C ALA A 663 17.38 12.82 0.65
N SER A 664 17.08 12.16 -0.47
CA SER A 664 15.74 11.66 -0.81
C SER A 664 15.70 10.16 -1.12
N SER A 665 16.77 9.46 -0.76
CA SER A 665 16.86 7.99 -0.67
C SER A 665 17.97 7.62 0.31
N ASN A 666 17.92 6.37 0.80
CA ASN A 666 18.92 5.76 1.68
C ASN A 666 19.11 6.55 2.99
N SER A 667 17.98 6.85 3.63
CA SER A 667 17.84 7.53 4.92
C SER A 667 17.52 6.52 6.04
N ASN A 668 17.73 6.89 7.31
CA ASN A 668 17.13 6.17 8.44
C ASN A 668 15.71 6.71 8.77
N TYR A 669 15.28 7.76 8.07
CA TYR A 669 13.91 8.22 8.10
C TYR A 669 13.03 7.24 7.34
N ASN A 670 11.84 6.97 7.87
CA ASN A 670 10.80 6.24 7.17
C ASN A 670 9.44 6.83 7.61
N TRP A 671 8.48 6.94 6.70
CA TRP A 671 7.08 7.28 7.04
C TRP A 671 6.37 6.17 7.83
N GLY A 672 6.82 4.92 7.70
CA GLY A 672 6.32 3.76 8.43
C GLY A 672 5.39 2.84 7.63
N TYR A 673 5.25 3.03 6.32
CA TYR A 673 4.44 2.19 5.42
C TYR A 673 5.09 0.83 5.06
N ASP A 674 5.90 0.28 5.96
CA ASP A 674 6.60 -1.00 5.80
C ASP A 674 6.23 -1.95 6.96
N PRO A 675 5.01 -2.50 7.04
CA PRO A 675 4.50 -3.02 8.31
C PRO A 675 5.21 -4.30 8.76
N GLN A 676 5.57 -4.33 10.04
CA GLN A 676 6.20 -5.47 10.72
C GLN A 676 5.27 -6.10 11.77
N ASN A 677 4.52 -5.29 12.52
CA ASN A 677 3.54 -5.79 13.50
C ASN A 677 2.40 -4.78 13.71
N TYR A 678 1.17 -5.29 13.85
CA TYR A 678 -0.05 -4.47 13.90
C TYR A 678 -0.53 -4.10 15.32
N PHE A 679 0.12 -4.56 16.37
CA PHE A 679 -0.26 -4.30 17.77
C PHE A 679 0.83 -3.54 18.54
N SER A 680 2.10 -3.83 18.22
CA SER A 680 3.27 -3.16 18.78
C SER A 680 3.50 -1.80 18.14
N LEU A 681 3.84 -0.80 18.95
CA LEU A 681 4.31 0.50 18.48
C LEU A 681 5.77 0.42 18.00
N THR A 682 6.13 1.26 17.03
CA THR A 682 7.53 1.47 16.65
C THR A 682 8.33 2.05 17.83
N GLY A 683 9.60 1.67 17.92
CA GLY A 683 10.57 2.22 18.86
C GLY A 683 11.25 3.47 18.32
N MET A 684 11.12 3.77 17.02
CA MET A 684 11.73 4.95 16.40
C MET A 684 11.28 6.27 17.08
N TYR A 685 10.06 6.33 17.62
CA TYR A 685 9.54 7.51 18.32
C TYR A 685 9.59 7.39 19.86
N SER A 686 10.29 6.39 20.41
CA SER A 686 10.53 6.21 21.85
C SER A 686 11.80 6.94 22.30
N THR A 687 11.83 7.51 23.51
CA THR A 687 13.09 8.00 24.11
C THR A 687 14.04 6.88 24.52
N ASN A 688 13.56 5.63 24.60
CA ASN A 688 14.37 4.44 24.83
C ASN A 688 13.77 3.22 24.09
N PRO A 689 14.17 2.92 22.84
CA PRO A 689 13.64 1.77 22.11
C PRO A 689 13.99 0.42 22.75
N LYS A 690 15.02 0.35 23.60
CA LYS A 690 15.44 -0.88 24.31
C LYS A 690 14.53 -1.24 25.48
N ASP A 691 13.73 -0.30 25.97
CA ASP A 691 12.68 -0.56 26.96
C ASP A 691 11.34 -0.79 26.23
N PRO A 692 10.81 -2.04 26.20
CA PRO A 692 9.57 -2.35 25.51
C PRO A 692 8.34 -1.70 26.17
N ALA A 693 8.40 -1.34 27.45
CA ALA A 693 7.30 -0.66 28.13
C ALA A 693 7.27 0.85 27.81
N LYS A 694 8.43 1.46 27.56
CA LYS A 694 8.54 2.92 27.41
C LYS A 694 7.71 3.46 26.25
N ARG A 695 7.77 2.81 25.08
CA ARG A 695 6.97 3.21 23.89
C ARG A 695 5.46 3.21 24.14
N ILE A 696 4.94 2.29 24.96
CA ILE A 696 3.53 2.22 25.38
C ILE A 696 3.20 3.39 26.31
N GLU A 697 4.03 3.64 27.32
CA GLU A 697 3.86 4.75 28.26
C GLU A 697 3.83 6.11 27.53
N GLU A 698 4.80 6.36 26.64
CA GLU A 698 4.95 7.63 25.94
C GLU A 698 3.83 7.89 24.93
N PHE A 699 3.37 6.88 24.20
CA PHE A 699 2.23 7.04 23.30
C PHE A 699 0.93 7.29 24.07
N LYS A 700 0.69 6.57 25.18
CA LYS A 700 -0.45 6.85 26.08
C LYS A 700 -0.38 8.26 26.68
N ASN A 701 0.80 8.74 27.05
CA ASN A 701 1.02 10.11 27.50
C ASN A 701 0.66 11.12 26.39
N LEU A 702 1.11 10.88 25.16
CA LEU A 702 0.79 11.73 24.00
C LEU A 702 -0.72 11.79 23.74
N VAL A 703 -1.42 10.66 23.68
CA VAL A 703 -2.87 10.62 23.48
C VAL A 703 -3.60 11.38 24.61
N ASN A 704 -3.24 11.16 25.88
CA ASN A 704 -3.83 11.88 27.02
C ASN A 704 -3.63 13.41 26.91
N GLU A 705 -2.44 13.86 26.51
CA GLU A 705 -2.13 15.29 26.37
C GLU A 705 -2.81 15.95 25.16
N ILE A 706 -3.13 15.18 24.11
CA ILE A 706 -4.00 15.60 23.00
C ILE A 706 -5.45 15.74 23.49
N HIS A 707 -5.96 14.75 24.22
CA HIS A 707 -7.31 14.74 24.78
C HIS A 707 -7.58 15.88 25.78
N LYS A 708 -6.63 16.15 26.68
CA LYS A 708 -6.68 17.30 27.62
C LYS A 708 -6.75 18.66 26.90
N ARG A 709 -6.34 18.72 25.63
CA ARG A 709 -6.40 19.92 24.79
C ARG A 709 -7.70 20.01 23.96
N GLY A 710 -8.60 19.04 24.09
CA GLY A 710 -9.89 19.02 23.40
C GLY A 710 -9.80 18.54 21.95
N MET A 711 -8.77 17.76 21.62
CA MET A 711 -8.55 17.14 20.32
C MET A 711 -8.59 15.61 20.46
N GLY A 712 -8.81 14.89 19.36
CA GLY A 712 -8.70 13.43 19.27
C GLY A 712 -7.48 12.97 18.45
N VAL A 713 -7.19 11.68 18.49
CA VAL A 713 -6.10 11.03 17.75
C VAL A 713 -6.66 10.06 16.71
N ILE A 714 -6.20 10.20 15.46
CA ILE A 714 -6.42 9.25 14.38
C ILE A 714 -5.08 8.53 14.12
N MET A 715 -5.08 7.20 14.08
CA MET A 715 -3.91 6.42 13.68
C MET A 715 -3.96 6.07 12.19
N ASP A 716 -2.89 6.34 11.46
CA ASP A 716 -2.67 5.74 10.15
C ASP A 716 -2.31 4.24 10.31
N VAL A 717 -2.98 3.37 9.56
CA VAL A 717 -2.89 1.91 9.70
C VAL A 717 -2.85 1.21 8.34
N VAL A 718 -1.91 0.28 8.21
CA VAL A 718 -1.38 -0.21 6.92
C VAL A 718 -1.58 -1.73 6.83
N TYR A 719 -2.84 -2.19 6.80
CA TYR A 719 -3.15 -3.62 6.79
C TYR A 719 -3.10 -4.25 5.39
N ASN A 720 -3.09 -3.44 4.33
CA ASN A 720 -3.05 -3.85 2.92
C ASN A 720 -1.86 -4.77 2.61
N HIS A 721 -0.71 -4.55 3.25
CA HIS A 721 0.50 -5.33 3.03
C HIS A 721 1.42 -5.40 4.27
N THR A 722 2.47 -6.21 4.17
CA THR A 722 3.61 -6.25 5.10
C THR A 722 4.91 -5.90 4.37
N ALA A 723 5.98 -5.56 5.10
CA ALA A 723 7.30 -5.30 4.50
C ALA A 723 7.99 -6.55 3.94
N LYS A 724 7.64 -7.74 4.45
CA LYS A 724 8.22 -9.04 4.08
C LYS A 724 7.17 -10.13 4.17
N THR A 725 6.98 -10.88 3.09
CA THR A 725 6.00 -11.99 3.01
C THR A 725 6.22 -13.04 4.10
N SER A 726 7.47 -13.27 4.53
CA SER A 726 7.81 -14.20 5.61
C SER A 726 7.16 -13.88 6.96
N ILE A 727 6.80 -12.61 7.24
CA ILE A 727 6.19 -12.18 8.51
C ILE A 727 4.96 -13.01 8.87
N PHE A 728 4.15 -13.41 7.87
CA PHE A 728 3.02 -14.32 8.08
C PHE A 728 3.18 -15.70 7.45
N GLU A 729 3.96 -15.88 6.37
CA GLU A 729 4.18 -17.21 5.79
C GLU A 729 4.96 -18.15 6.72
N ASP A 730 5.87 -17.62 7.55
CA ASP A 730 6.56 -18.44 8.56
C ASP A 730 5.60 -18.86 9.69
N LEU A 731 4.50 -18.13 9.92
CA LEU A 731 3.49 -18.50 10.91
C LEU A 731 2.62 -19.66 10.40
N GLU A 732 2.00 -19.50 9.24
CA GLU A 732 1.21 -20.53 8.56
C GLU A 732 1.30 -20.33 7.03
N PRO A 733 1.97 -21.22 6.30
CA PRO A 733 2.27 -21.03 4.89
C PRO A 733 1.04 -21.20 3.99
N ASN A 734 0.93 -20.40 2.94
CA ASN A 734 -0.17 -20.34 1.98
C ASN A 734 -1.52 -20.19 2.72
N TYR A 735 -1.65 -19.11 3.50
CA TYR A 735 -2.89 -18.82 4.21
C TYR A 735 -3.14 -17.33 4.46
N TYR A 736 -2.22 -16.60 5.09
CA TYR A 736 -2.54 -15.25 5.60
C TYR A 736 -2.72 -14.22 4.48
N HIS A 737 -1.96 -14.37 3.40
CA HIS A 737 -1.97 -13.45 2.27
C HIS A 737 -3.08 -13.78 1.27
N PHE A 738 -3.51 -12.79 0.49
CA PHE A 738 -4.16 -13.06 -0.79
C PHE A 738 -3.19 -13.86 -1.67
N MET A 739 -3.70 -14.81 -2.46
CA MET A 739 -2.87 -15.75 -3.21
C MET A 739 -3.26 -15.84 -4.69
N ASP A 740 -2.27 -16.18 -5.51
CA ASP A 740 -2.48 -16.74 -6.84
C ASP A 740 -3.07 -18.16 -6.72
N ALA A 741 -3.69 -18.67 -7.79
CA ALA A 741 -4.51 -19.87 -7.68
C ALA A 741 -3.73 -21.18 -7.50
N ASP A 742 -2.39 -21.15 -7.56
CA ASP A 742 -1.49 -22.23 -7.13
C ASP A 742 -1.24 -22.22 -5.60
N GLY A 743 -1.51 -21.10 -4.92
CA GLY A 743 -1.24 -20.86 -3.50
C GLY A 743 -0.08 -19.91 -3.23
N THR A 744 0.60 -19.40 -4.27
CA THR A 744 1.69 -18.43 -4.13
C THR A 744 1.16 -17.11 -3.53
N PRO A 745 1.75 -16.59 -2.44
CA PRO A 745 1.36 -15.31 -1.86
C PRO A 745 1.54 -14.14 -2.85
N ARG A 746 0.48 -13.34 -3.00
CA ARG A 746 0.51 -12.10 -3.78
C ARG A 746 1.26 -11.02 -3.01
N THR A 747 2.07 -10.25 -3.72
CA THR A 747 2.98 -9.28 -3.12
C THR A 747 2.61 -7.83 -3.42
N SER A 748 3.06 -6.92 -2.55
CA SER A 748 3.09 -5.48 -2.79
C SER A 748 4.34 -4.92 -2.12
N PHE A 749 5.05 -4.02 -2.81
CA PHE A 749 6.24 -3.33 -2.29
C PHE A 749 7.35 -4.23 -1.71
N GLY A 750 7.39 -5.52 -2.10
CA GLY A 750 8.39 -6.49 -1.66
C GLY A 750 8.00 -7.36 -0.45
N GLY A 751 6.79 -7.18 0.10
CA GLY A 751 6.20 -8.10 1.07
C GLY A 751 4.80 -8.58 0.67
N GLY A 752 4.07 -9.20 1.59
CA GLY A 752 2.84 -9.93 1.28
C GLY A 752 1.58 -9.09 1.44
N ARG A 753 0.61 -9.24 0.52
CA ARG A 753 -0.73 -8.61 0.59
C ARG A 753 -1.62 -9.37 1.56
N LEU A 754 -2.02 -8.78 2.69
CA LEU A 754 -2.80 -9.50 3.71
C LEU A 754 -4.22 -9.78 3.22
N GLY A 755 -4.60 -11.06 3.16
CA GLY A 755 -5.89 -11.51 2.64
C GLY A 755 -7.00 -11.35 3.65
N THR A 756 -7.58 -10.15 3.79
CA THR A 756 -8.58 -9.85 4.83
C THR A 756 -9.93 -10.57 4.65
N THR A 757 -10.12 -11.30 3.55
CA THR A 757 -11.21 -12.28 3.40
C THR A 757 -10.99 -13.55 4.23
N HIS A 758 -9.75 -13.91 4.56
CA HIS A 758 -9.39 -15.15 5.26
C HIS A 758 -9.59 -14.96 6.76
N TYR A 759 -10.14 -15.96 7.45
CA TYR A 759 -10.72 -15.75 8.78
C TYR A 759 -9.74 -15.15 9.80
N MET A 760 -8.55 -15.73 9.93
CA MET A 760 -7.57 -15.28 10.92
C MET A 760 -6.85 -13.98 10.48
N SER A 761 -6.71 -13.73 9.18
CA SER A 761 -6.21 -12.44 8.65
C SER A 761 -7.19 -11.30 8.94
N ARG A 762 -8.49 -11.55 8.74
CA ARG A 762 -9.56 -10.63 9.16
C ARG A 762 -9.53 -10.36 10.66
N ARG A 763 -9.31 -11.40 11.47
CA ARG A 763 -9.15 -11.26 12.93
C ARG A 763 -7.95 -10.39 13.28
N VAL A 764 -6.79 -10.56 12.63
CA VAL A 764 -5.61 -9.70 12.86
C VAL A 764 -5.96 -8.21 12.68
N LEU A 765 -6.67 -7.84 11.62
CA LEU A 765 -7.13 -6.46 11.40
C LEU A 765 -8.13 -6.01 12.48
N VAL A 766 -9.21 -6.77 12.69
CA VAL A 766 -10.32 -6.38 13.59
C VAL A 766 -9.88 -6.35 15.06
N ASP A 767 -9.11 -7.34 15.52
CA ASP A 767 -8.60 -7.41 16.88
C ASP A 767 -7.46 -6.40 17.13
N SER A 768 -6.66 -6.04 16.11
CA SER A 768 -5.75 -4.90 16.18
C SER A 768 -6.52 -3.60 16.39
N ILE A 769 -7.52 -3.29 15.54
CA ILE A 769 -8.37 -2.11 15.68
C ILE A 769 -9.04 -2.05 17.07
N LYS A 770 -9.59 -3.16 17.56
CA LYS A 770 -10.18 -3.27 18.91
C LYS A 770 -9.14 -3.03 20.01
N TYR A 771 -7.95 -3.63 19.90
CA TYR A 771 -6.86 -3.42 20.85
C TYR A 771 -6.41 -1.96 20.88
N LEU A 772 -6.13 -1.35 19.73
CA LEU A 772 -5.68 0.05 19.65
C LEU A 772 -6.75 1.01 20.19
N THR A 773 -8.03 0.78 19.87
CA THR A 773 -9.16 1.55 20.40
C THR A 773 -9.33 1.38 21.91
N SER A 774 -9.18 0.16 22.45
CA SER A 774 -9.40 -0.11 23.88
C SER A 774 -8.20 0.22 24.76
N GLU A 775 -6.96 0.06 24.27
CA GLU A 775 -5.73 0.21 25.04
C GLU A 775 -5.19 1.64 25.01
N TYR A 776 -5.12 2.24 23.80
CA TYR A 776 -4.59 3.59 23.60
C TYR A 776 -5.66 4.67 23.56
N LYS A 777 -6.95 4.29 23.59
CA LYS A 777 -8.12 5.20 23.59
C LYS A 777 -8.19 6.15 22.40
N VAL A 778 -7.70 5.73 21.24
CA VAL A 778 -7.74 6.54 20.01
C VAL A 778 -9.16 6.79 19.51
N ASP A 779 -9.30 7.84 18.72
CA ASP A 779 -10.59 8.41 18.28
C ASP A 779 -10.86 8.18 16.79
N GLY A 780 -9.92 7.55 16.07
CA GLY A 780 -10.14 7.09 14.72
C GLY A 780 -8.96 6.41 14.05
N PHE A 781 -9.19 6.00 12.81
CA PHE A 781 -8.19 5.35 11.96
C PHE A 781 -8.25 5.87 10.51
N ARG A 782 -7.08 6.04 9.87
CA ARG A 782 -6.95 6.20 8.42
C ARG A 782 -6.37 4.91 7.85
N PHE A 783 -7.11 4.25 6.97
CA PHE A 783 -6.65 3.05 6.28
C PHE A 783 -5.83 3.44 5.04
N ASP A 784 -4.56 3.04 5.04
CA ASP A 784 -3.70 3.05 3.86
C ASP A 784 -4.25 2.15 2.77
N MET A 785 -4.26 2.63 1.52
CA MET A 785 -4.70 1.87 0.34
C MET A 785 -5.97 1.04 0.59
N MET A 786 -6.97 1.64 1.25
CA MET A 786 -8.16 0.95 1.77
C MET A 786 -8.89 0.09 0.72
N GLY A 787 -8.85 0.50 -0.55
CA GLY A 787 -9.38 -0.28 -1.66
C GLY A 787 -8.73 -1.65 -1.93
N ASP A 788 -7.58 -1.97 -1.32
CA ASP A 788 -7.01 -3.32 -1.33
C ASP A 788 -7.77 -4.31 -0.43
N HIS A 789 -8.61 -3.80 0.49
CA HIS A 789 -9.42 -4.60 1.38
C HIS A 789 -10.82 -4.89 0.85
N ASP A 790 -11.41 -5.98 1.33
CA ASP A 790 -12.83 -6.25 1.18
C ASP A 790 -13.66 -5.34 2.10
N ALA A 791 -14.80 -4.83 1.61
CA ALA A 791 -15.67 -3.94 2.36
C ALA A 791 -16.24 -4.56 3.65
N GLU A 792 -16.40 -5.89 3.69
CA GLU A 792 -16.90 -6.61 4.87
C GLU A 792 -15.93 -6.50 6.06
N SER A 793 -14.62 -6.62 5.83
CA SER A 793 -13.59 -6.48 6.87
C SER A 793 -13.53 -5.07 7.45
N ILE A 794 -13.55 -4.04 6.60
CA ILE A 794 -13.51 -2.64 7.02
C ILE A 794 -14.80 -2.26 7.77
N GLN A 795 -15.97 -2.71 7.29
CA GLN A 795 -17.24 -2.50 7.99
C GLN A 795 -17.26 -3.15 9.37
N LYS A 796 -16.76 -4.39 9.52
CA LYS A 796 -16.64 -5.05 10.83
C LYS A 796 -15.68 -4.33 11.77
N ALA A 797 -14.55 -3.85 11.25
CA ALA A 797 -13.59 -3.06 12.03
C ALA A 797 -14.21 -1.77 12.57
N TYR A 798 -14.99 -1.06 11.73
CA TYR A 798 -15.76 0.11 12.14
C TYR A 798 -16.76 -0.24 13.25
N GLU A 799 -17.58 -1.27 13.06
CA GLU A 799 -18.62 -1.67 14.03
C GLU A 799 -18.03 -2.04 15.39
N GLU A 800 -16.92 -2.81 15.42
CA GLU A 800 -16.23 -3.18 16.66
C GLU A 800 -15.57 -1.98 17.34
N ALA A 801 -14.93 -1.08 16.58
CA ALA A 801 -14.35 0.15 17.11
C ALA A 801 -15.42 1.09 17.68
N LYS A 802 -16.58 1.19 17.01
CA LYS A 802 -17.71 2.05 17.42
C LYS A 802 -18.41 1.56 18.69
N LYS A 803 -18.42 0.25 18.95
CA LYS A 803 -18.87 -0.34 20.23
C LYS A 803 -18.00 0.09 21.41
N LEU A 804 -16.70 0.31 21.19
CA LEU A 804 -15.76 0.76 22.21
C LEU A 804 -15.78 2.29 22.37
N ASN A 805 -15.76 3.03 21.26
CA ASN A 805 -15.82 4.49 21.22
C ASN A 805 -16.95 4.97 20.28
N PRO A 806 -18.13 5.34 20.82
CA PRO A 806 -19.25 5.82 20.01
C PRO A 806 -18.98 7.09 19.18
N ASN A 807 -17.94 7.87 19.52
CA ASN A 807 -17.56 9.07 18.78
C ASN A 807 -16.55 8.81 17.66
N LEU A 808 -16.03 7.58 17.55
CA LEU A 808 -14.94 7.23 16.64
C LEU A 808 -15.26 7.50 15.16
N VAL A 809 -14.26 7.99 14.43
CA VAL A 809 -14.31 8.20 12.97
C VAL A 809 -13.32 7.30 12.25
N MET A 810 -13.62 6.93 11.02
CA MET A 810 -12.68 6.25 10.14
C MET A 810 -12.67 6.94 8.78
N LEU A 811 -11.49 6.95 8.16
CA LEU A 811 -11.30 7.33 6.79
C LEU A 811 -10.32 6.38 6.10
N GLY A 812 -10.18 6.48 4.77
CA GLY A 812 -9.17 5.71 4.07
C GLY A 812 -9.01 6.07 2.60
N GLU A 813 -8.00 5.49 1.99
CA GLU A 813 -7.72 5.64 0.58
C GLU A 813 -8.59 4.72 -0.28
N GLY A 814 -9.77 5.21 -0.65
CA GLY A 814 -10.70 4.50 -1.52
C GLY A 814 -10.27 4.36 -2.99
N TRP A 815 -8.96 4.27 -3.27
CA TRP A 815 -8.46 4.06 -4.63
C TRP A 815 -8.90 2.69 -5.17
N LYS A 816 -9.10 2.57 -6.48
CA LYS A 816 -9.62 1.33 -7.10
C LYS A 816 -8.50 0.34 -7.38
N THR A 817 -7.93 -0.23 -6.33
CA THR A 817 -6.66 -1.01 -6.35
C THR A 817 -6.82 -2.50 -6.05
N TYR A 818 -8.03 -2.94 -5.68
CA TYR A 818 -8.33 -4.30 -5.25
C TYR A 818 -7.76 -5.38 -6.17
N THR A 819 -6.85 -6.18 -5.61
CA THR A 819 -6.23 -7.33 -6.29
C THR A 819 -6.86 -8.66 -5.84
N GLY A 820 -7.10 -8.82 -4.53
CA GLY A 820 -7.72 -10.01 -3.93
C GLY A 820 -6.99 -11.33 -4.19
N ASP A 821 -7.64 -12.45 -3.88
CA ASP A 821 -7.25 -13.76 -4.42
C ASP A 821 -7.57 -13.86 -5.91
N GLU A 822 -6.77 -14.62 -6.63
CA GLU A 822 -6.96 -14.81 -8.06
C GLU A 822 -8.31 -15.47 -8.39
N ASN A 823 -9.12 -14.75 -9.18
CA ASN A 823 -10.46 -15.13 -9.62
C ASN A 823 -11.50 -15.25 -8.47
N LYS A 824 -11.31 -14.57 -7.33
CA LYS A 824 -12.33 -14.42 -6.27
C LYS A 824 -12.72 -12.93 -6.10
N PRO A 825 -13.53 -12.35 -7.01
CA PRO A 825 -13.97 -10.96 -6.88
C PRO A 825 -14.91 -10.77 -5.68
N VAL A 826 -14.73 -9.66 -4.96
CA VAL A 826 -15.60 -9.20 -3.86
C VAL A 826 -15.90 -7.71 -4.07
N GLN A 827 -16.76 -7.12 -3.23
CA GLN A 827 -16.86 -5.65 -3.15
C GLN A 827 -15.67 -5.10 -2.34
N PRO A 828 -14.77 -4.31 -2.95
CA PRO A 828 -13.69 -3.67 -2.21
C PRO A 828 -14.19 -2.48 -1.38
N ALA A 829 -13.39 -2.09 -0.38
CA ALA A 829 -13.59 -0.89 0.44
C ALA A 829 -13.06 0.38 -0.29
N ASP A 830 -13.44 0.55 -1.57
CA ASP A 830 -13.00 1.66 -2.41
C ASP A 830 -14.07 2.77 -2.53
N GLN A 831 -13.80 3.80 -3.33
CA GLN A 831 -14.75 4.89 -3.65
C GLN A 831 -16.10 4.41 -4.21
N SER A 832 -16.19 3.20 -4.78
CA SER A 832 -17.46 2.63 -5.26
C SER A 832 -18.36 2.10 -4.14
N TRP A 833 -17.82 1.89 -2.94
CA TRP A 833 -18.54 1.43 -1.76
C TRP A 833 -19.36 2.54 -1.07
N MET A 834 -19.01 3.82 -1.25
CA MET A 834 -19.59 4.95 -0.51
C MET A 834 -21.12 5.02 -0.60
N LYS A 835 -21.70 4.89 -1.81
CA LYS A 835 -23.16 4.73 -2.06
C LYS A 835 -23.86 3.54 -1.37
N SER A 836 -23.18 2.82 -0.50
CA SER A 836 -23.63 1.62 0.20
C SER A 836 -23.17 1.60 1.66
N THR A 837 -22.61 2.70 2.18
CA THR A 837 -22.22 2.84 3.58
C THR A 837 -22.19 4.30 4.05
N ASP A 838 -22.52 4.53 5.33
CA ASP A 838 -22.39 5.83 6.00
C ASP A 838 -21.26 5.82 7.06
N THR A 839 -20.34 4.83 7.01
CA THR A 839 -19.38 4.54 8.09
C THR A 839 -18.01 5.20 7.94
N VAL A 840 -17.31 4.90 6.84
CA VAL A 840 -15.91 5.30 6.58
C VAL A 840 -15.86 6.31 5.44
N GLY A 841 -15.17 7.43 5.61
CA GLY A 841 -14.97 8.42 4.54
C GLY A 841 -13.77 8.11 3.64
N VAL A 842 -13.79 8.54 2.38
CA VAL A 842 -12.69 8.37 1.42
C VAL A 842 -12.11 9.70 0.94
N PHE A 843 -10.80 9.72 0.67
CA PHE A 843 -10.14 10.86 0.04
C PHE A 843 -10.75 11.18 -1.33
N SER A 844 -11.10 12.46 -1.53
CA SER A 844 -11.55 12.97 -2.82
C SER A 844 -10.35 13.46 -3.64
N ASP A 845 -9.93 12.64 -4.61
CA ASP A 845 -8.99 13.05 -5.64
C ASP A 845 -9.62 14.04 -6.64
N ASP A 846 -10.95 14.04 -6.83
CA ASP A 846 -11.60 14.97 -7.76
C ASP A 846 -11.47 16.44 -7.32
N ILE A 847 -11.72 16.77 -6.04
CA ILE A 847 -11.50 18.14 -5.55
C ILE A 847 -10.01 18.51 -5.61
N ARG A 848 -9.10 17.60 -5.22
CA ARG A 848 -7.64 17.79 -5.31
C ARG A 848 -7.21 18.13 -6.74
N ASN A 849 -7.55 17.25 -7.68
CA ASN A 849 -7.20 17.34 -9.09
C ASN A 849 -7.82 18.57 -9.78
N THR A 850 -9.05 18.91 -9.40
CA THR A 850 -9.77 20.09 -9.90
C THR A 850 -9.19 21.39 -9.37
N LEU A 851 -8.78 21.46 -8.11
CA LEU A 851 -8.24 22.69 -7.52
C LEU A 851 -6.76 22.91 -7.84
N LYS A 852 -5.89 21.91 -7.63
CA LYS A 852 -4.42 22.07 -7.65
C LYS A 852 -3.64 21.13 -8.57
N SER A 853 -4.30 20.19 -9.27
CA SER A 853 -3.73 18.98 -9.90
C SER A 853 -3.46 17.82 -8.93
N GLY A 854 -2.83 16.76 -9.41
CA GLY A 854 -2.56 15.52 -8.67
C GLY A 854 -2.29 14.37 -9.63
N TYR A 855 -1.87 13.22 -9.09
CA TYR A 855 -1.57 12.03 -9.89
C TYR A 855 -2.70 11.66 -10.88
N PRO A 856 -2.39 11.30 -12.14
CA PRO A 856 -1.06 11.18 -12.75
C PRO A 856 -0.53 12.48 -13.41
N ASN A 857 -1.21 13.63 -13.21
CA ASN A 857 -0.94 14.88 -13.93
C ASN A 857 -0.50 16.02 -12.97
N GLU A 858 0.43 15.73 -12.05
CA GLU A 858 0.99 16.74 -11.13
C GLU A 858 1.61 17.92 -11.91
N GLY A 859 1.34 19.15 -11.44
CA GLY A 859 1.84 20.38 -12.05
C GLY A 859 1.02 20.89 -13.25
N ALA A 860 -0.04 20.18 -13.66
CA ALA A 860 -0.97 20.69 -14.66
C ALA A 860 -1.80 21.87 -14.11
N PRO A 861 -1.94 23.01 -14.81
CA PRO A 861 -2.77 24.10 -14.35
C PRO A 861 -4.22 23.67 -14.00
N ALA A 862 -4.68 24.14 -12.85
CA ALA A 862 -5.95 23.81 -12.22
C ALA A 862 -6.59 25.07 -11.62
N PHE A 863 -7.75 24.95 -10.97
CA PHE A 863 -8.59 26.12 -10.64
C PHE A 863 -7.85 27.21 -9.84
N ILE A 864 -7.06 26.85 -8.81
CA ILE A 864 -6.28 27.85 -8.06
C ILE A 864 -4.92 28.19 -8.69
N THR A 865 -4.50 27.47 -9.73
CA THR A 865 -3.21 27.63 -10.43
C THR A 865 -3.36 28.13 -11.89
N GLY A 866 -4.51 28.71 -12.23
CA GLY A 866 -4.74 29.39 -13.52
C GLY A 866 -5.24 28.51 -14.66
N GLY A 867 -5.45 27.21 -14.42
CA GLY A 867 -6.15 26.34 -15.36
C GLY A 867 -7.65 26.36 -15.11
N LYS A 868 -8.42 26.96 -16.03
CA LYS A 868 -9.89 27.02 -15.96
C LYS A 868 -10.49 25.63 -15.76
N ARG A 869 -11.54 25.54 -14.94
CA ARG A 869 -12.29 24.29 -14.71
C ARG A 869 -13.78 24.54 -14.84
N ASN A 870 -14.52 23.47 -15.17
CA ASN A 870 -15.97 23.50 -15.24
C ASN A 870 -16.57 23.96 -13.90
N VAL A 871 -17.26 25.10 -13.90
CA VAL A 871 -17.76 25.75 -12.68
C VAL A 871 -18.77 24.86 -11.92
N GLU A 872 -19.57 24.07 -12.64
CA GLU A 872 -20.48 23.10 -12.02
C GLU A 872 -19.73 21.93 -11.38
N SER A 873 -18.65 21.44 -11.99
CA SER A 873 -17.81 20.39 -11.39
C SER A 873 -17.09 20.88 -10.14
N VAL A 874 -16.58 22.11 -10.13
CA VAL A 874 -16.00 22.72 -8.93
C VAL A 874 -17.09 22.83 -7.85
N PHE A 875 -18.27 23.37 -8.18
CA PHE A 875 -19.38 23.53 -7.25
C PHE A 875 -19.89 22.20 -6.67
N LYS A 876 -19.98 21.15 -7.50
CA LYS A 876 -20.32 19.79 -7.04
C LYS A 876 -19.33 19.25 -6.02
N ASN A 877 -18.02 19.44 -6.23
CA ASN A 877 -17.00 19.09 -5.25
C ASN A 877 -17.13 19.88 -3.94
N ILE A 878 -17.41 21.20 -3.99
CA ILE A 878 -17.71 22.01 -2.79
C ILE A 878 -18.91 21.45 -2.01
N LYS A 879 -19.91 20.88 -2.68
CA LYS A 879 -21.07 20.22 -2.06
C LYS A 879 -20.80 18.80 -1.53
N ALA A 880 -19.55 18.32 -1.51
CA ALA A 880 -19.22 16.91 -1.24
C ALA A 880 -19.95 15.94 -2.19
N GLN A 881 -20.03 16.29 -3.48
CA GLN A 881 -20.61 15.48 -4.54
C GLN A 881 -19.58 15.33 -5.67
N PRO A 882 -18.45 14.63 -5.44
CA PRO A 882 -17.43 14.44 -6.47
C PRO A 882 -17.99 13.77 -7.73
N THR A 883 -17.28 13.93 -8.85
CA THR A 883 -17.77 13.54 -10.18
C THR A 883 -17.25 12.18 -10.66
N ASN A 884 -16.30 11.58 -9.94
CA ASN A 884 -15.68 10.29 -10.23
C ASN A 884 -16.22 9.12 -9.38
N PHE A 885 -16.96 9.40 -8.31
CA PHE A 885 -17.71 8.42 -7.53
C PHE A 885 -19.02 9.00 -6.97
N GLU A 886 -19.93 8.12 -6.54
CA GLU A 886 -21.22 8.50 -5.98
C GLU A 886 -21.11 8.55 -4.45
N ALA A 887 -21.28 9.75 -3.89
CA ALA A 887 -21.49 9.98 -2.46
C ALA A 887 -22.93 10.44 -2.24
N ASP A 888 -23.73 9.65 -1.52
CA ASP A 888 -25.07 10.01 -1.07
C ASP A 888 -25.06 10.69 0.31
N SER A 889 -23.93 10.63 1.03
CA SER A 889 -23.68 11.36 2.27
C SER A 889 -22.48 12.31 2.14
N PRO A 890 -22.55 13.57 2.64
CA PRO A 890 -21.41 14.48 2.59
C PRO A 890 -20.23 13.96 3.45
N GLY A 891 -20.51 13.21 4.51
CA GLY A 891 -19.50 12.63 5.39
C GLY A 891 -18.64 11.52 4.77
N ASP A 892 -19.03 11.00 3.60
CA ASP A 892 -18.23 10.03 2.84
C ASP A 892 -17.01 10.70 2.19
N VAL A 893 -16.99 12.04 2.10
CA VAL A 893 -16.01 12.78 1.33
C VAL A 893 -15.00 13.47 2.25
N ILE A 894 -13.77 12.97 2.25
CA ILE A 894 -12.62 13.65 2.85
C ILE A 894 -12.09 14.67 1.83
N GLN A 895 -12.31 15.95 2.15
CA GLN A 895 -11.98 17.09 1.28
C GLN A 895 -10.52 17.50 1.53
N TYR A 896 -9.66 17.36 0.53
CA TYR A 896 -8.24 17.66 0.68
C TYR A 896 -7.60 18.22 -0.60
N ILE A 897 -6.46 18.91 -0.43
CA ILE A 897 -5.63 19.41 -1.54
C ILE A 897 -4.12 19.16 -1.33
N ALA A 898 -3.72 18.59 -0.19
CA ALA A 898 -2.38 18.06 0.05
C ALA A 898 -2.44 17.00 1.18
N ALA A 899 -1.52 16.05 1.13
CA ALA A 899 -1.22 15.08 2.17
C ALA A 899 0.32 14.99 2.32
N HIS A 900 0.81 14.05 3.12
CA HIS A 900 2.21 13.68 3.19
C HIS A 900 2.74 13.22 1.81
N ASP A 901 1.93 12.49 1.04
CA ASP A 901 2.17 12.11 -0.35
C ASP A 901 2.12 13.28 -1.33
N ASN A 902 2.84 13.12 -2.45
CA ASN A 902 2.95 14.06 -3.56
C ASN A 902 3.63 15.39 -3.15
N LEU A 903 3.72 16.33 -4.09
CA LEU A 903 4.19 17.68 -3.78
C LEU A 903 3.26 18.39 -2.78
N THR A 904 3.88 19.13 -1.85
CA THR A 904 3.16 19.99 -0.90
C THR A 904 2.30 21.04 -1.64
N LEU A 905 1.30 21.61 -0.95
CA LEU A 905 0.46 22.65 -1.55
C LEU A 905 1.26 23.88 -2.03
N PHE A 906 2.36 24.24 -1.37
CA PHE A 906 3.22 25.33 -1.80
C PHE A 906 3.98 24.95 -3.09
N ASP A 907 4.62 23.79 -3.09
CA ASP A 907 5.50 23.33 -4.18
C ASP A 907 4.71 23.06 -5.48
N ILE A 908 3.55 22.41 -5.36
CA ILE A 908 2.68 22.10 -6.51
C ILE A 908 2.07 23.37 -7.13
N ILE A 909 1.80 24.41 -6.32
CA ILE A 909 1.36 25.71 -6.83
C ILE A 909 2.53 26.36 -7.60
N ALA A 910 3.74 26.38 -7.03
CA ALA A 910 4.93 26.93 -7.68
C ALA A 910 5.23 26.23 -9.02
N GLN A 911 5.16 24.90 -9.06
CA GLN A 911 5.28 24.09 -10.29
C GLN A 911 4.19 24.46 -11.31
N SER A 912 2.93 24.46 -10.89
CA SER A 912 1.79 24.63 -11.80
C SER A 912 1.75 26.02 -12.46
N ILE A 913 2.12 27.07 -11.70
CA ILE A 913 2.16 28.44 -12.24
C ILE A 913 3.51 28.80 -12.86
N LYS A 914 4.52 27.90 -12.75
CA LYS A 914 5.89 28.07 -13.26
C LYS A 914 6.54 29.38 -12.81
N LYS A 915 6.62 29.57 -11.49
CA LYS A 915 7.23 30.75 -10.85
C LYS A 915 8.10 30.38 -9.67
N ASP A 916 9.38 30.73 -9.75
CA ASP A 916 10.36 30.47 -8.70
C ASP A 916 10.00 31.21 -7.40
N PRO A 917 9.82 30.51 -6.25
CA PRO A 917 9.52 31.11 -4.96
C PRO A 917 10.66 31.96 -4.37
N VAL A 918 11.89 31.90 -4.88
CA VAL A 918 12.99 32.78 -4.43
C VAL A 918 12.69 34.26 -4.73
N VAL A 919 11.86 34.54 -5.74
CA VAL A 919 11.42 35.90 -6.10
C VAL A 919 10.28 36.32 -5.16
N PRO A 920 10.41 37.41 -4.37
CA PRO A 920 9.42 37.76 -3.34
C PRO A 920 7.98 37.94 -3.87
N ALA A 921 7.82 38.50 -5.07
CA ALA A 921 6.50 38.67 -5.70
C ALA A 921 5.85 37.32 -6.09
N ASN A 922 6.66 36.35 -6.53
CA ASN A 922 6.19 34.99 -6.82
C ASN A 922 5.78 34.28 -5.53
N ASN A 923 6.58 34.40 -4.46
CA ASN A 923 6.23 33.85 -3.15
C ASN A 923 4.89 34.41 -2.65
N GLN A 924 4.69 35.74 -2.72
CA GLN A 924 3.40 36.36 -2.37
C GLN A 924 2.23 35.84 -3.22
N GLU A 925 2.43 35.59 -4.52
CA GLU A 925 1.40 34.98 -5.39
C GLU A 925 1.09 33.54 -4.98
N ILE A 926 2.10 32.71 -4.72
CA ILE A 926 1.94 31.33 -4.25
C ILE A 926 1.15 31.32 -2.94
N HIS A 927 1.49 32.19 -1.98
CA HIS A 927 0.77 32.34 -0.72
C HIS A 927 -0.67 32.87 -0.86
N ARG A 928 -0.99 33.67 -1.88
CA ARG A 928 -2.39 34.02 -2.20
C ARG A 928 -3.15 32.79 -2.68
N ARG A 929 -2.62 32.07 -3.67
CA ARG A 929 -3.24 30.85 -4.23
C ARG A 929 -3.43 29.74 -3.19
N LEU A 930 -2.46 29.56 -2.30
CA LEU A 930 -2.53 28.66 -1.15
C LEU A 930 -3.70 29.01 -0.22
N ARG A 931 -3.90 30.31 0.09
CA ARG A 931 -5.03 30.78 0.89
C ARG A 931 -6.38 30.59 0.19
N LEU A 932 -6.46 30.75 -1.13
CA LEU A 932 -7.66 30.41 -1.91
C LEU A 932 -8.00 28.91 -1.77
N GLY A 933 -7.02 28.02 -1.96
CA GLY A 933 -7.21 26.57 -1.80
C GLY A 933 -7.69 26.19 -0.41
N ASN A 934 -7.02 26.71 0.63
CA ASN A 934 -7.39 26.46 2.03
C ASN A 934 -8.80 26.98 2.36
N LEU A 935 -9.19 28.15 1.83
CA LEU A 935 -10.55 28.68 1.98
C LEU A 935 -11.59 27.79 1.30
N MET A 936 -11.32 27.32 0.09
CA MET A 936 -12.24 26.44 -0.63
C MET A 936 -12.45 25.12 0.14
N VAL A 937 -11.39 24.47 0.63
CA VAL A 937 -11.52 23.23 1.41
C VAL A 937 -12.28 23.46 2.73
N LEU A 938 -11.97 24.50 3.50
CA LEU A 938 -12.62 24.72 4.79
C LEU A 938 -14.06 25.25 4.71
N THR A 939 -14.49 25.75 3.54
CA THR A 939 -15.89 26.13 3.26
C THR A 939 -16.67 25.06 2.48
N SER A 940 -16.03 23.98 2.01
CA SER A 940 -16.73 22.81 1.45
C SER A 940 -17.54 22.05 2.50
N GLN A 941 -18.60 21.38 2.04
CA GLN A 941 -19.28 20.32 2.79
C GLN A 941 -18.39 19.07 2.89
N GLY A 942 -18.76 18.13 3.76
CA GLY A 942 -17.95 16.93 4.05
C GLY A 942 -16.85 17.20 5.06
N THR A 943 -15.80 16.38 5.09
CA THR A 943 -14.79 16.39 6.16
C THR A 943 -13.47 16.98 5.68
N PRO A 944 -13.07 18.19 6.09
CA PRO A 944 -11.81 18.79 5.68
C PRO A 944 -10.59 18.12 6.31
N PHE A 945 -9.56 17.96 5.48
CA PHE A 945 -8.26 17.40 5.80
C PHE A 945 -7.15 18.40 5.46
N ILE A 946 -6.17 18.51 6.35
CA ILE A 946 -5.06 19.46 6.29
C ILE A 946 -3.76 18.68 6.49
N HIS A 947 -2.86 18.74 5.51
CA HIS A 947 -1.49 18.23 5.69
C HIS A 947 -0.68 19.17 6.60
N SER A 948 0.15 18.60 7.49
CA SER A 948 1.03 19.35 8.38
C SER A 948 1.95 20.30 7.63
N GLY A 949 1.73 21.59 7.86
CA GLY A 949 2.43 22.70 7.24
C GLY A 949 1.74 23.29 6.00
N GLN A 950 0.62 22.74 5.54
CA GLN A 950 -0.23 23.35 4.51
C GLN A 950 -0.76 24.72 4.95
N GLU A 951 -0.89 24.96 6.25
CA GLU A 951 -1.33 26.24 6.82
C GLU A 951 -0.29 27.35 6.63
N TYR A 952 1.01 27.06 6.76
CA TYR A 952 2.07 28.06 6.65
C TYR A 952 2.80 28.04 5.29
N GLY A 953 2.56 27.04 4.44
CA GLY A 953 3.31 26.85 3.19
C GLY A 953 4.62 26.09 3.39
N ARG A 954 4.55 24.89 3.95
CA ARG A 954 5.64 23.90 3.96
C ARG A 954 6.09 23.60 2.53
N THR A 955 7.39 23.38 2.36
CA THR A 955 8.05 23.02 1.10
C THR A 955 8.97 21.83 1.34
N LYS A 956 9.10 20.94 0.34
CA LYS A 956 10.08 19.84 0.29
C LYS A 956 11.16 20.10 -0.78
N GLN A 957 11.54 21.36 -0.97
CA GLN A 957 12.62 21.73 -1.88
C GLN A 957 13.96 21.09 -1.45
N PHE A 958 14.69 20.50 -2.40
CA PHE A 958 15.97 19.87 -2.17
C PHE A 958 17.10 20.92 -2.22
N ARG A 959 17.47 21.46 -1.06
CA ARG A 959 18.37 22.63 -0.95
C ARG A 959 19.82 22.27 -0.64
N ASP A 960 20.29 21.12 -1.12
CA ASP A 960 21.72 20.80 -1.09
C ASP A 960 22.52 21.78 -1.97
N PRO A 961 23.64 22.36 -1.49
CA PRO A 961 24.43 23.32 -2.25
C PRO A 961 24.90 22.83 -3.64
N ALA A 962 25.15 21.53 -3.83
CA ALA A 962 25.55 20.96 -5.12
C ALA A 962 24.39 20.90 -6.13
N TYR A 963 23.15 21.10 -5.66
CA TYR A 963 21.90 21.00 -6.43
C TYR A 963 21.23 22.37 -6.63
N LYS A 964 21.98 23.47 -6.43
CA LYS A 964 21.50 24.84 -6.72
C LYS A 964 21.05 25.01 -8.19
N TYR A 965 21.63 24.24 -9.10
CA TYR A 965 21.32 24.17 -10.52
C TYR A 965 21.05 22.70 -10.93
N PRO A 966 20.50 22.43 -12.13
CA PRO A 966 20.34 21.06 -12.62
C PRO A 966 21.67 20.29 -12.62
N VAL A 967 21.59 19.02 -12.21
CA VAL A 967 22.69 18.06 -12.21
C VAL A 967 22.51 17.05 -13.35
N PRO A 968 23.57 16.32 -13.75
CA PRO A 968 23.46 15.18 -14.66
C PRO A 968 22.45 14.13 -14.18
N ASP A 969 21.84 13.37 -15.12
CA ASP A 969 20.75 12.42 -14.81
C ASP A 969 21.13 11.41 -13.72
N ASP A 970 22.39 10.91 -13.73
CA ASP A 970 22.93 9.95 -12.75
C ASP A 970 22.95 10.48 -11.31
N LYS A 971 22.74 11.79 -11.12
CA LYS A 971 22.74 12.47 -9.82
C LYS A 971 21.38 13.06 -9.45
N VAL A 972 20.36 12.99 -10.30
CA VAL A 972 19.03 13.54 -9.99
C VAL A 972 18.51 12.94 -8.68
N PRO A 973 18.03 13.76 -7.70
CA PRO A 973 17.52 13.21 -6.45
C PRO A 973 16.33 12.30 -6.70
N ASN A 974 16.33 11.13 -6.05
CA ASN A 974 15.20 10.20 -6.08
C ASN A 974 13.88 10.92 -5.73
N LYS A 975 12.79 10.57 -6.42
CA LYS A 975 11.44 11.13 -6.22
C LYS A 975 11.36 12.66 -6.32
N SER A 976 12.17 13.26 -7.18
CA SER A 976 12.14 14.71 -7.40
C SER A 976 11.43 15.11 -8.70
N HIS A 977 10.81 16.29 -8.69
CA HIS A 977 10.43 17.03 -9.88
C HIS A 977 11.41 18.20 -10.09
N LEU A 978 11.86 18.40 -11.33
CA LEU A 978 12.64 19.58 -11.73
C LEU A 978 11.66 20.70 -12.13
N LEU A 979 11.57 21.74 -11.31
CA LEU A 979 10.68 22.89 -11.51
C LEU A 979 11.35 23.97 -12.37
N THR A 980 10.56 24.57 -13.26
CA THR A 980 10.99 25.58 -14.24
C THR A 980 10.05 26.77 -14.28
N ASN A 981 10.59 27.94 -14.60
CA ASN A 981 9.83 29.14 -14.90
C ASN A 981 9.11 29.03 -16.26
N ALA A 982 8.22 29.99 -16.55
CA ALA A 982 7.42 29.98 -17.77
C ALA A 982 8.24 29.99 -19.08
N ASP A 983 9.49 30.47 -19.05
CA ASP A 983 10.44 30.47 -20.17
C ASP A 983 11.27 29.16 -20.28
N GLY A 984 11.09 28.23 -19.35
CA GLY A 984 11.84 26.97 -19.26
C GLY A 984 13.13 27.04 -18.44
N THR A 985 13.49 28.19 -17.88
CA THR A 985 14.65 28.27 -16.97
C THR A 985 14.38 27.51 -15.67
N PRO A 986 15.34 26.72 -15.14
CA PRO A 986 15.19 26.08 -13.83
C PRO A 986 15.03 27.10 -12.70
N PHE A 987 14.32 26.74 -11.63
CA PHE A 987 14.34 27.50 -10.38
C PHE A 987 15.73 27.44 -9.71
N GLU A 988 16.04 28.36 -8.79
CA GLU A 988 17.16 28.18 -7.87
C GLU A 988 16.85 27.04 -6.88
N TYR A 989 17.72 26.01 -6.86
CA TYR A 989 17.43 24.69 -6.28
C TYR A 989 16.18 24.05 -6.95
N PRO A 990 16.29 23.61 -8.22
CA PRO A 990 15.12 23.27 -9.02
C PRO A 990 14.46 21.93 -8.66
N TYR A 991 15.09 21.11 -7.82
CA TYR A 991 14.56 19.80 -7.43
C TYR A 991 13.65 19.91 -6.21
N PHE A 992 12.42 19.42 -6.31
CA PHE A 992 11.44 19.36 -5.22
C PHE A 992 10.97 17.92 -5.04
N ILE A 993 11.02 17.41 -3.80
CA ILE A 993 10.70 16.01 -3.52
C ILE A 993 9.18 15.82 -3.46
N HIS A 994 8.64 14.99 -4.36
CA HIS A 994 7.22 14.66 -4.43
C HIS A 994 6.85 13.41 -3.63
N ASP A 995 7.79 12.53 -3.34
CA ASP A 995 7.58 11.35 -2.50
C ASP A 995 8.78 11.25 -1.56
N SER A 996 8.55 11.49 -0.27
CA SER A 996 9.62 11.75 0.71
C SER A 996 9.69 10.70 1.82
N TYR A 997 9.16 9.50 1.56
CA TYR A 997 9.17 8.35 2.47
C TYR A 997 10.58 7.98 2.97
N ASP A 998 11.59 8.09 2.11
CA ASP A 998 13.02 7.78 2.36
C ASP A 998 13.87 9.07 2.29
N SER A 999 13.32 10.21 2.73
CA SER A 999 14.01 11.50 2.73
C SER A 999 14.44 11.94 4.13
N SER A 1000 15.53 12.69 4.22
CA SER A 1000 16.14 13.12 5.48
C SER A 1000 15.33 14.18 6.24
N ASP A 1001 15.72 14.46 7.50
CA ASP A 1001 15.09 15.51 8.32
C ASP A 1001 15.15 16.88 7.64
N ALA A 1002 16.21 17.17 6.88
CA ALA A 1002 16.36 18.41 6.11
C ALA A 1002 15.28 18.61 5.01
N VAL A 1003 14.67 17.53 4.52
CA VAL A 1003 13.52 17.55 3.60
C VAL A 1003 12.20 17.50 4.36
N ASN A 1004 12.13 16.66 5.40
CA ASN A 1004 10.87 16.29 6.05
C ASN A 1004 10.49 17.15 7.28
N HIS A 1005 11.37 17.96 7.87
CA HIS A 1005 10.99 18.72 9.07
C HIS A 1005 9.81 19.68 8.86
N PHE A 1006 9.02 19.89 9.93
CA PHE A 1006 8.12 21.03 10.04
C PHE A 1006 8.95 22.28 10.35
N ASP A 1007 8.84 23.34 9.54
CA ASP A 1007 9.63 24.57 9.72
C ASP A 1007 8.96 25.50 10.73
N TRP A 1008 9.38 25.39 12.00
CA TRP A 1008 8.81 26.14 13.11
C TRP A 1008 9.05 27.63 12.97
N THR A 1009 10.17 28.03 12.36
CA THR A 1009 10.49 29.44 12.16
C THR A 1009 9.53 30.05 11.15
N LYS A 1010 9.26 29.40 10.00
CA LYS A 1010 8.24 29.85 9.04
C LYS A 1010 6.83 29.83 9.61
N ALA A 1011 6.51 28.86 10.47
CA ALA A 1011 5.18 28.72 11.05
C ALA A 1011 4.86 29.76 12.15
N THR A 1012 5.88 30.29 12.84
CA THR A 1012 5.67 31.10 14.07
C THR A 1012 6.43 32.43 14.15
N ASP A 1013 7.52 32.66 13.39
CA ASP A 1013 8.23 33.94 13.38
C ASP A 1013 7.61 34.92 12.36
N PHE A 1014 6.65 35.70 12.85
CA PHE A 1014 5.97 36.76 12.11
C PHE A 1014 6.91 37.85 11.56
N GLY A 1015 8.04 38.10 12.25
CA GLY A 1015 8.99 39.14 11.85
C GLY A 1015 9.86 38.70 10.67
N LYS A 1016 10.25 37.43 10.65
CA LYS A 1016 11.11 36.85 9.61
C LYS A 1016 10.36 36.27 8.41
N TYR A 1017 9.17 35.69 8.63
CA TYR A 1017 8.37 35.03 7.59
C TYR A 1017 6.91 35.51 7.53
N PRO A 1018 6.66 36.81 7.25
CA PRO A 1018 5.34 37.41 7.35
C PRO A 1018 4.27 36.78 6.45
N GLU A 1019 4.58 36.32 5.23
CA GLU A 1019 3.59 35.67 4.34
C GLU A 1019 3.22 34.24 4.80
N ASN A 1020 4.17 33.49 5.35
CA ASN A 1020 3.93 32.18 5.94
C ASN A 1020 3.06 32.29 7.19
N ALA A 1021 3.44 33.18 8.12
CA ALA A 1021 2.69 33.44 9.34
C ALA A 1021 1.29 34.01 9.07
N LYS A 1022 1.14 34.85 8.03
CA LYS A 1022 -0.15 35.33 7.53
C LYS A 1022 -1.02 34.20 6.97
N SER A 1023 -0.45 33.25 6.24
CA SER A 1023 -1.18 32.08 5.76
C SER A 1023 -1.64 31.18 6.91
N ARG A 1024 -0.79 30.99 7.93
CA ARG A 1024 -1.10 30.24 9.15
C ARG A 1024 -2.24 30.90 9.94
N ALA A 1025 -2.20 32.22 10.09
CA ALA A 1025 -3.28 32.99 10.71
C ALA A 1025 -4.59 32.91 9.90
N TYR A 1026 -4.51 32.95 8.57
CA TYR A 1026 -5.66 32.79 7.67
C TYR A 1026 -6.32 31.42 7.85
N MET A 1027 -5.53 30.34 7.91
CA MET A 1027 -6.04 28.99 8.20
C MET A 1027 -6.76 28.93 9.55
N LYS A 1028 -6.13 29.41 10.63
CA LYS A 1028 -6.76 29.49 11.96
C LYS A 1028 -8.10 30.23 11.92
N GLY A 1029 -8.15 31.35 11.18
CA GLY A 1029 -9.35 32.13 10.94
C GLY A 1029 -10.48 31.35 10.25
N LEU A 1030 -10.15 30.63 9.18
CA LEU A 1030 -11.06 29.75 8.46
C LEU A 1030 -11.56 28.58 9.32
N ILE A 1031 -10.70 27.97 10.13
CA ILE A 1031 -11.05 26.92 11.09
C ILE A 1031 -12.06 27.46 12.12
N ALA A 1032 -11.79 28.62 12.70
CA ALA A 1032 -12.70 29.27 13.65
C ALA A 1032 -14.05 29.62 13.00
N LEU A 1033 -14.04 30.09 11.75
CA LEU A 1033 -15.26 30.37 10.99
C LEU A 1033 -16.06 29.09 10.72
N ARG A 1034 -15.43 28.00 10.25
CA ARG A 1034 -16.10 26.71 10.03
C ARG A 1034 -16.75 26.19 11.32
N LYS A 1035 -16.05 26.27 12.46
CA LYS A 1035 -16.57 25.83 13.76
C LYS A 1035 -17.68 26.72 14.33
N SER A 1036 -17.90 27.92 13.78
CA SER A 1036 -18.92 28.87 14.26
C SER A 1036 -20.33 28.63 13.74
N THR A 1037 -20.48 27.80 12.69
CA THR A 1037 -21.75 27.61 11.98
C THR A 1037 -21.85 26.22 11.36
N ASP A 1038 -23.06 25.66 11.32
CA ASP A 1038 -23.31 24.38 10.65
C ASP A 1038 -23.56 24.52 9.14
N ALA A 1039 -23.47 25.74 8.60
CA ALA A 1039 -23.56 26.02 7.17
C ALA A 1039 -22.64 25.11 6.35
N PHE A 1040 -21.40 24.92 6.81
CA PHE A 1040 -20.35 24.16 6.11
C PHE A 1040 -20.26 22.69 6.55
N THR A 1041 -21.12 22.22 7.47
CA THR A 1041 -21.12 20.84 8.01
C THR A 1041 -22.51 20.20 7.93
N ARG A 1042 -23.22 20.36 6.80
CA ARG A 1042 -24.55 19.75 6.61
C ARG A 1042 -24.47 18.22 6.69
N LYS A 1043 -25.53 17.60 7.23
CA LYS A 1043 -25.54 16.18 7.57
C LYS A 1043 -25.88 15.28 6.40
N THR A 1044 -26.69 15.76 5.46
CA THR A 1044 -27.24 14.94 4.38
C THR A 1044 -27.10 15.63 3.03
N LYS A 1045 -27.01 14.85 1.96
CA LYS A 1045 -27.03 15.37 0.60
C LYS A 1045 -28.28 16.21 0.30
N ALA A 1046 -29.43 15.87 0.88
CA ALA A 1046 -30.68 16.63 0.74
C ALA A 1046 -30.57 18.03 1.40
N GLU A 1047 -30.03 18.12 2.61
CA GLU A 1047 -29.76 19.42 3.27
C GLU A 1047 -28.79 20.27 2.44
N VAL A 1048 -27.74 19.64 1.89
CA VAL A 1048 -26.76 20.32 1.03
C VAL A 1048 -27.42 20.86 -0.24
N ASP A 1049 -28.17 20.03 -0.97
CA ASP A 1049 -28.81 20.40 -2.22
C ASP A 1049 -29.88 21.49 -2.05
N GLN A 1050 -30.56 21.52 -0.89
CA GLN A 1050 -31.54 22.56 -0.56
C GLN A 1050 -30.90 23.89 -0.16
N ASN A 1051 -29.79 23.87 0.59
CA ASN A 1051 -29.25 25.06 1.26
C ASN A 1051 -27.99 25.64 0.63
N VAL A 1052 -27.34 24.94 -0.30
CA VAL A 1052 -26.12 25.39 -1.01
C VAL A 1052 -26.45 25.68 -2.48
N THR A 1053 -26.43 26.95 -2.88
CA THR A 1053 -26.85 27.40 -4.23
C THR A 1053 -25.76 28.17 -4.97
N LEU A 1054 -25.63 27.91 -6.27
CA LEU A 1054 -24.61 28.55 -7.12
C LEU A 1054 -25.05 29.98 -7.51
N ILE A 1055 -24.17 30.96 -7.24
CA ILE A 1055 -24.32 32.36 -7.66
C ILE A 1055 -23.74 32.54 -9.07
N THR A 1056 -22.50 32.07 -9.30
CA THR A 1056 -21.82 32.17 -10.60
C THR A 1056 -22.33 31.12 -11.58
N GLN A 1057 -23.51 31.36 -12.14
CA GLN A 1057 -24.17 30.48 -13.10
C GLN A 1057 -23.47 30.49 -14.47
N PRO A 1058 -23.03 29.35 -15.02
CA PRO A 1058 -22.40 29.26 -16.34
C PRO A 1058 -23.21 29.95 -17.44
N GLY A 1059 -22.54 30.77 -18.25
CA GLY A 1059 -23.16 31.48 -19.38
C GLY A 1059 -23.99 32.71 -19.01
N LYS A 1060 -24.04 33.10 -17.72
CA LYS A 1060 -24.65 34.35 -17.25
C LYS A 1060 -23.57 35.29 -16.72
N ASP A 1061 -23.84 36.60 -16.76
CA ASP A 1061 -23.04 37.65 -16.09
C ASP A 1061 -21.52 37.62 -16.38
N GLY A 1062 -21.11 37.09 -17.54
CA GLY A 1062 -19.71 36.94 -17.93
C GLY A 1062 -18.98 35.75 -17.30
N VAL A 1063 -19.69 34.82 -16.65
CA VAL A 1063 -19.16 33.55 -16.13
C VAL A 1063 -19.04 32.53 -17.27
N GLY A 1064 -17.82 32.02 -17.51
CA GLY A 1064 -17.60 30.94 -18.48
C GLY A 1064 -18.18 29.59 -18.02
N LYS A 1065 -18.40 28.66 -18.97
CA LYS A 1065 -18.63 27.25 -18.60
C LYS A 1065 -17.43 26.68 -17.84
N GLU A 1066 -16.24 27.04 -18.30
CA GLU A 1066 -14.99 26.85 -17.57
C GLU A 1066 -14.41 28.21 -17.22
N ASP A 1067 -14.04 28.40 -15.95
CA ASP A 1067 -13.55 29.69 -15.45
C ASP A 1067 -12.58 29.51 -14.27
N LEU A 1068 -12.06 30.63 -13.76
CA LEU A 1068 -11.24 30.75 -12.54
C LEU A 1068 -12.01 31.47 -11.42
N ILE A 1069 -13.34 31.56 -11.54
CA ILE A 1069 -14.21 32.14 -10.52
C ILE A 1069 -15.28 31.15 -10.08
N LEU A 1070 -15.64 31.22 -8.79
CA LEU A 1070 -16.76 30.50 -8.21
C LEU A 1070 -17.40 31.41 -7.16
N GLY A 1071 -18.73 31.51 -7.19
CA GLY A 1071 -19.51 32.16 -6.14
C GLY A 1071 -20.70 31.29 -5.78
N TYR A 1072 -20.91 31.04 -4.48
CA TYR A 1072 -22.04 30.28 -3.99
C TYR A 1072 -22.57 30.82 -2.66
N GLN A 1073 -23.84 30.56 -2.38
CA GLN A 1073 -24.51 30.87 -1.13
C GLN A 1073 -24.73 29.60 -0.31
N VAL A 1074 -24.68 29.71 1.01
CA VAL A 1074 -25.08 28.68 1.96
C VAL A 1074 -26.01 29.29 3.01
N VAL A 1075 -27.13 28.62 3.29
CA VAL A 1075 -28.01 28.97 4.43
C VAL A 1075 -27.71 28.04 5.60
N ALA A 1076 -27.47 28.59 6.79
CA ALA A 1076 -27.24 27.89 8.07
C ALA A 1076 -28.55 27.47 8.75
N SER A 1077 -28.54 26.55 9.72
CA SER A 1077 -29.80 26.03 10.33
C SER A 1077 -30.53 27.08 11.17
N ASN A 1078 -29.81 28.03 11.75
CA ASN A 1078 -30.37 29.21 12.42
C ASN A 1078 -30.95 30.24 11.44
N GLY A 1079 -30.79 30.03 10.12
CA GLY A 1079 -31.27 30.90 9.05
C GLY A 1079 -30.28 32.00 8.63
N ASP A 1080 -29.09 32.07 9.24
CA ASP A 1080 -28.00 32.94 8.76
C ASP A 1080 -27.60 32.58 7.33
N ILE A 1081 -27.17 33.57 6.57
CA ILE A 1081 -26.78 33.40 5.17
C ILE A 1081 -25.30 33.71 5.03
N TYR A 1082 -24.57 32.80 4.42
CA TYR A 1082 -23.17 32.96 4.05
C TYR A 1082 -23.07 32.97 2.52
N ALA A 1083 -22.19 33.79 1.96
CA ALA A 1083 -21.81 33.68 0.55
C ALA A 1083 -20.29 33.66 0.41
N VAL A 1084 -19.78 32.68 -0.34
CA VAL A 1084 -18.35 32.47 -0.55
C VAL A 1084 -18.06 32.77 -2.01
N LEU A 1085 -17.21 33.76 -2.26
CA LEU A 1085 -16.85 34.23 -3.59
C LEU A 1085 -15.33 34.12 -3.76
N ILE A 1086 -14.88 33.44 -4.81
CA ILE A 1086 -13.48 33.14 -5.09
C ILE A 1086 -13.11 33.68 -6.46
N ASN A 1087 -12.09 34.54 -6.52
CA ASN A 1087 -11.40 34.94 -7.74
C ASN A 1087 -9.98 34.37 -7.77
N ALA A 1088 -9.78 33.27 -8.50
CA ALA A 1088 -8.46 32.68 -8.79
C ALA A 1088 -7.84 33.17 -10.11
N ASP A 1089 -8.49 34.13 -10.79
CA ASP A 1089 -8.00 34.80 -11.99
C ASP A 1089 -6.88 35.81 -11.65
N SER A 1090 -6.03 36.12 -12.64
CA SER A 1090 -4.93 37.08 -12.51
C SER A 1090 -5.37 38.55 -12.72
N LYS A 1091 -6.67 38.79 -12.86
CA LYS A 1091 -7.31 40.10 -13.04
C LYS A 1091 -8.49 40.26 -12.05
N GLU A 1092 -8.95 41.50 -11.89
CA GLU A 1092 -10.18 41.79 -11.14
C GLU A 1092 -11.38 41.08 -11.79
N ARG A 1093 -12.28 40.53 -10.96
CA ARG A 1093 -13.52 39.88 -11.41
C ARG A 1093 -14.72 40.39 -10.60
N LYS A 1094 -15.82 40.66 -11.31
CA LYS A 1094 -17.11 41.08 -10.75
C LYS A 1094 -18.05 39.88 -10.59
N PHE A 1095 -18.77 39.85 -9.48
CA PHE A 1095 -19.78 38.87 -9.13
C PHE A 1095 -21.11 39.62 -9.03
N ASN A 1096 -21.97 39.47 -10.04
CA ASN A 1096 -23.31 40.08 -10.04
C ASN A 1096 -24.23 39.28 -9.10
N PHE A 1097 -24.99 39.97 -8.24
CA PHE A 1097 -26.00 39.32 -7.41
C PHE A 1097 -27.31 39.08 -8.16
N GLY A 1098 -27.66 39.98 -9.10
CA GLY A 1098 -29.01 40.07 -9.66
C GLY A 1098 -30.10 40.19 -8.59
N GLU A 1099 -31.36 39.99 -8.97
CA GLU A 1099 -32.47 40.04 -8.01
C GLU A 1099 -32.48 38.83 -7.04
N GLY A 1100 -31.90 37.69 -7.43
CA GLY A 1100 -31.91 36.47 -6.62
C GLY A 1100 -30.97 36.49 -5.39
N TYR A 1101 -29.93 37.33 -5.41
CA TYR A 1101 -28.95 37.42 -4.33
C TYR A 1101 -28.75 38.85 -3.78
N LYS A 1102 -29.64 39.79 -4.13
CA LYS A 1102 -29.53 41.23 -3.80
C LYS A 1102 -29.41 41.53 -2.31
N HIS A 1103 -29.93 40.67 -1.44
CA HIS A 1103 -29.78 40.77 0.01
C HIS A 1103 -28.31 40.72 0.47
N LEU A 1104 -27.41 40.10 -0.29
CA LEU A 1104 -25.97 40.04 0.02
C LEU A 1104 -25.28 41.42 -0.01
N ALA A 1105 -25.89 42.45 -0.62
CA ALA A 1105 -25.40 43.83 -0.56
C ALA A 1105 -25.40 44.43 0.87
N GLN A 1106 -26.12 43.82 1.82
CA GLN A 1106 -26.18 44.23 3.23
C GLN A 1106 -25.35 43.32 4.15
N ALA A 1107 -24.56 42.40 3.57
CA ALA A 1107 -23.76 41.45 4.33
C ALA A 1107 -22.50 42.10 4.93
N GLU A 1108 -22.08 41.61 6.09
CA GLU A 1108 -20.76 41.91 6.64
C GLU A 1108 -19.70 40.99 6.00
N ILE A 1109 -18.47 41.47 5.85
CA ILE A 1109 -17.35 40.69 5.32
C ILE A 1109 -16.60 40.05 6.48
N VAL A 1110 -16.44 38.73 6.48
CA VAL A 1110 -15.74 37.96 7.55
C VAL A 1110 -14.46 37.25 7.06
N ALA A 1111 -14.19 37.31 5.75
CA ALA A 1111 -12.90 36.96 5.16
C ALA A 1111 -12.60 37.82 3.93
N ASP A 1112 -11.33 38.17 3.72
CA ASP A 1112 -10.85 39.02 2.62
C ASP A 1112 -9.49 38.52 2.06
N ALA A 1113 -8.76 39.36 1.32
CA ALA A 1113 -7.43 39.03 0.77
C ALA A 1113 -6.31 38.85 1.82
N ASN A 1114 -6.55 39.20 3.09
CA ASN A 1114 -5.54 39.28 4.14
C ASN A 1114 -5.86 38.43 5.37
N THR A 1115 -7.13 38.36 5.79
CA THR A 1115 -7.57 37.71 7.02
C THR A 1115 -8.90 36.96 6.84
N ALA A 1116 -9.20 36.05 7.76
CA ALA A 1116 -10.45 35.32 7.85
C ALA A 1116 -10.83 35.14 9.32
N GLY A 1117 -12.11 34.97 9.63
CA GLY A 1117 -12.55 34.72 11.00
C GLY A 1117 -14.06 34.81 11.17
N VAL A 1118 -14.49 35.03 12.42
CA VAL A 1118 -15.91 35.17 12.82
C VAL A 1118 -16.35 36.62 13.02
N ALA A 1119 -15.40 37.56 13.04
CA ALA A 1119 -15.65 38.99 13.23
C ALA A 1119 -15.79 39.71 11.89
N ALA A 1120 -16.58 40.77 11.85
CA ALA A 1120 -16.67 41.66 10.69
C ALA A 1120 -15.35 42.40 10.45
N ILE A 1121 -14.96 42.52 9.18
CA ILE A 1121 -13.77 43.24 8.73
C ILE A 1121 -14.21 44.64 8.28
N SER A 1122 -13.91 45.66 9.09
CA SER A 1122 -14.34 47.04 8.82
C SER A 1122 -13.67 47.66 7.58
N ASN A 1123 -12.45 47.24 7.26
CA ASN A 1123 -11.63 47.75 6.15
C ASN A 1123 -11.16 46.58 5.27
N PRO A 1124 -12.04 46.00 4.43
CA PRO A 1124 -11.76 44.76 3.73
C PRO A 1124 -10.75 44.96 2.60
N ALA A 1125 -9.70 44.14 2.57
CA ALA A 1125 -8.64 44.19 1.58
C ALA A 1125 -9.00 43.39 0.32
N GLY A 1126 -8.95 44.04 -0.85
CA GLY A 1126 -9.18 43.39 -2.15
C GLY A 1126 -10.65 43.05 -2.45
N VAL A 1127 -11.59 43.50 -1.63
CA VAL A 1127 -13.03 43.27 -1.75
C VAL A 1127 -13.75 44.61 -1.83
N ASN A 1128 -14.53 44.83 -2.88
CA ASN A 1128 -15.39 46.00 -3.02
C ASN A 1128 -16.85 45.55 -3.14
N LEU A 1129 -17.61 45.66 -2.05
CA LEU A 1129 -19.03 45.30 -1.96
C LEU A 1129 -19.89 46.52 -2.36
N GLY A 1130 -20.69 46.37 -3.41
CA GLY A 1130 -21.64 47.38 -3.89
C GLY A 1130 -23.09 46.89 -3.82
N ALA A 1131 -24.02 47.75 -4.24
CA ALA A 1131 -25.46 47.47 -4.19
C ALA A 1131 -25.90 46.27 -5.06
N ASP A 1132 -25.22 46.04 -6.19
CA ASP A 1132 -25.60 45.02 -7.18
C ASP A 1132 -24.63 43.84 -7.26
N GLY A 1133 -23.57 43.81 -6.44
CA GLY A 1133 -22.54 42.76 -6.50
C GLY A 1133 -21.24 43.07 -5.78
N VAL A 1134 -20.24 42.22 -6.00
CA VAL A 1134 -18.88 42.37 -5.44
C VAL A 1134 -17.85 42.43 -6.58
N SER A 1135 -16.87 43.34 -6.49
CA SER A 1135 -15.63 43.23 -7.24
C SER A 1135 -14.52 42.64 -6.35
N LEU A 1136 -13.87 41.58 -6.82
CA LEU A 1136 -12.71 40.98 -6.16
C LEU A 1136 -11.44 41.24 -6.96
N ALA A 1137 -10.42 41.74 -6.27
CA ALA A 1137 -9.07 41.89 -6.78
C ALA A 1137 -8.50 40.54 -7.28
N PRO A 1138 -7.43 40.54 -8.10
CA PRO A 1138 -6.76 39.30 -8.52
C PRO A 1138 -6.39 38.41 -7.33
N LEU A 1139 -6.58 37.10 -7.49
CA LEU A 1139 -6.19 36.08 -6.50
C LEU A 1139 -6.72 36.37 -5.08
N THR A 1140 -8.01 36.71 -5.00
CA THR A 1140 -8.71 37.10 -3.77
C THR A 1140 -9.99 36.30 -3.61
N ALA A 1141 -10.31 35.91 -2.38
CA ALA A 1141 -11.61 35.36 -2.00
C ALA A 1141 -12.21 36.18 -0.87
N THR A 1142 -13.53 36.12 -0.73
CA THR A 1142 -14.26 36.72 0.39
C THR A 1142 -15.36 35.81 0.89
N ILE A 1143 -15.71 35.96 2.16
CA ILE A 1143 -16.88 35.34 2.76
C ILE A 1143 -17.74 36.47 3.33
N LEU A 1144 -18.97 36.57 2.81
CA LEU A 1144 -20.01 37.46 3.27
C LEU A 1144 -20.90 36.74 4.27
N ARG A 1145 -21.40 37.42 5.30
CA ARG A 1145 -22.38 36.90 6.27
C ARG A 1145 -23.55 37.87 6.47
N ILE A 1146 -24.76 37.33 6.56
CA ILE A 1146 -25.95 38.03 7.07
C ILE A 1146 -26.44 37.24 8.27
N GLN A 1147 -26.38 37.85 9.44
CA GLN A 1147 -26.99 37.31 10.65
C GLN A 1147 -28.50 37.59 10.65
N LYS A 1148 -29.34 36.56 10.69
CA LYS A 1148 -30.78 36.76 10.92
C LYS A 1148 -30.99 36.95 12.41
N LYS A 1149 -31.56 38.12 12.78
CA LYS A 1149 -32.06 38.35 14.14
C LYS A 1149 -33.07 37.25 14.48
N SER A 1150 -32.71 36.37 15.41
CA SER A 1150 -33.64 35.42 16.00
C SER A 1150 -34.78 36.20 16.65
N LYS A 1151 -36.03 35.85 16.30
CA LYS A 1151 -37.15 36.15 17.21
C LYS A 1151 -36.87 35.39 18.50
N PRO A 1152 -37.04 36.00 19.68
CA PRO A 1152 -36.85 35.29 20.95
C PRO A 1152 -37.93 34.21 21.05
N ASN A 1153 -37.55 32.96 20.86
CA ASN A 1153 -38.45 31.83 21.02
C ASN A 1153 -38.77 31.67 22.51
N GLN A 1154 -40.05 31.70 22.85
CA GLN A 1154 -40.53 31.38 24.20
C GLN A 1154 -40.45 29.87 24.43
N GLU A 1155 -39.25 29.34 24.68
CA GLU A 1155 -39.14 28.02 25.31
C GLU A 1155 -39.50 28.15 26.79
N LYS A 1156 -40.70 27.66 27.13
CA LYS A 1156 -41.12 27.47 28.52
C LYS A 1156 -40.18 26.45 29.16
N PRO A 1157 -39.58 26.73 30.33
CA PRO A 1157 -38.86 25.70 31.07
C PRO A 1157 -39.87 24.72 31.66
N ASN A 1158 -39.83 23.46 31.23
CA ASN A 1158 -40.46 22.38 31.99
C ASN A 1158 -39.72 22.24 33.33
N ARG A 1159 -40.41 22.55 34.42
CA ARG A 1159 -40.04 22.11 35.77
C ARG A 1159 -40.80 20.84 36.08
N GLU A 1160 -40.07 19.78 36.42
CA GLU A 1160 -40.59 18.72 37.29
C GLU A 1160 -40.30 19.09 38.76
N ASP A 1161 -41.02 18.42 39.66
CA ASP A 1161 -41.32 18.94 40.99
C ASP A 1161 -40.18 18.90 42.01
N LYS A 1162 -40.09 19.98 42.81
CA LYS A 1162 -39.73 19.90 44.23
C LYS A 1162 -40.62 20.81 45.08
N HIS A 1163 -41.03 20.27 46.22
CA HIS A 1163 -42.02 20.84 47.13
C HIS A 1163 -41.63 22.20 47.75
N GLN A 1164 -42.69 22.92 48.12
CA GLN A 1164 -42.76 24.15 48.92
C GLN A 1164 -41.71 24.30 50.04
N SER A 1165 -41.21 25.52 50.24
CA SER A 1165 -41.71 26.44 51.28
C SER A 1165 -40.84 27.70 51.43
N GLY A 1166 -41.39 28.78 52.02
CA GLY A 1166 -40.62 29.90 52.56
C GLY A 1166 -40.54 31.17 51.70
N LEU A 1167 -41.34 32.18 52.05
CA LEU A 1167 -41.07 33.59 51.75
C LEU A 1167 -39.79 34.02 52.53
N SER A 1168 -38.97 35.00 52.15
CA SER A 1168 -39.34 36.37 51.76
C SER A 1168 -38.17 37.12 51.10
N ARG A 1169 -38.47 38.10 50.23
CA ARG A 1169 -37.61 39.27 49.90
C ARG A 1169 -37.83 40.38 50.96
N PRO A 1170 -37.07 41.51 51.01
CA PRO A 1170 -36.21 42.12 49.98
C PRO A 1170 -34.81 42.52 50.56
N LYS A 1171 -33.98 43.48 50.07
CA LYS A 1171 -34.11 44.66 49.18
C LYS A 1171 -32.69 45.18 48.83
N GLU A 1172 -32.52 45.88 47.69
CA GLU A 1172 -31.57 47.01 47.44
C GLU A 1172 -30.05 46.87 47.75
N ASP A 1173 -29.12 47.64 47.19
CA ASP A 1173 -29.01 48.36 45.91
C ASP A 1173 -27.55 48.86 45.75
N SER A 1174 -27.12 49.18 44.53
CA SER A 1174 -26.02 50.11 44.19
C SER A 1174 -24.58 49.76 44.62
N GLY A 1175 -23.61 50.51 44.08
CA GLY A 1175 -22.28 50.66 44.70
C GLY A 1175 -21.08 50.28 43.84
N GLN A 1176 -20.68 51.18 42.95
CA GLN A 1176 -19.46 51.15 42.14
C GLN A 1176 -18.14 51.04 42.95
N ALA A 1177 -17.06 50.80 42.19
CA ALA A 1177 -15.67 51.19 42.42
C ALA A 1177 -14.71 50.16 43.05
N ALA A 1178 -13.75 49.74 42.20
CA ALA A 1178 -12.43 49.25 42.57
C ALA A 1178 -11.48 50.47 42.83
N PRO A 1179 -10.16 50.34 43.04
CA PRO A 1179 -9.31 49.15 43.10
C PRO A 1179 -8.32 49.16 44.29
N SER A 1180 -7.19 48.43 44.15
CA SER A 1180 -6.09 48.25 45.10
C SER A 1180 -6.39 47.24 46.23
N SER A 1181 -5.43 46.48 46.77
CA SER A 1181 -3.97 46.50 46.54
C SER A 1181 -3.34 45.09 46.56
N THR A 1182 -2.22 45.00 45.86
CA THR A 1182 -1.10 44.04 45.89
C THR A 1182 -0.92 42.99 47.00
N GLN A 1183 -0.21 41.93 46.58
CA GLN A 1183 0.64 40.99 47.34
C GLN A 1183 -0.10 39.88 48.11
N ARG A 1184 0.28 38.61 47.91
CA ARG A 1184 1.49 37.93 48.44
C ARG A 1184 1.52 37.99 49.98
N ASP A 1185 1.74 36.91 50.70
CA ASP A 1185 2.41 35.66 50.30
C ASP A 1185 2.01 34.48 51.22
N THR A 1186 2.56 33.29 50.92
CA THR A 1186 2.94 32.18 51.84
C THR A 1186 2.41 32.14 53.29
N SER A 1187 2.11 31.00 53.94
CA SER A 1187 2.17 29.57 53.58
C SER A 1187 1.84 28.75 54.84
N THR A 1188 1.65 27.42 54.70
CA THR A 1188 1.84 26.43 55.79
C THR A 1188 0.83 26.54 56.97
N GLU A 1189 0.57 25.53 57.81
CA GLU A 1189 1.39 24.39 58.24
C GLU A 1189 0.54 23.25 58.87
N LYS A 1190 1.12 22.03 59.01
CA LYS A 1190 0.80 20.92 59.96
C LYS A 1190 -0.64 20.37 60.02
N ILE A 1191 -0.92 19.07 59.80
CA ILE A 1191 -0.39 17.82 60.41
C ILE A 1191 -0.70 17.64 61.90
N GLN A 1192 -1.73 16.84 62.22
CA GLN A 1192 -1.73 15.66 63.12
C GLN A 1192 -3.12 14.99 62.98
N GLN A 1193 -3.33 13.70 62.67
CA GLN A 1193 -2.76 12.41 63.12
C GLN A 1193 -3.41 11.85 64.41
N GLN A 1194 -4.23 10.79 64.27
CA GLN A 1194 -4.43 9.63 65.18
C GLN A 1194 -5.35 8.61 64.45
N GLN A 1195 -4.93 7.35 64.20
CA GLN A 1195 -4.97 6.16 65.08
C GLN A 1195 -6.42 5.60 65.29
N ILE A 1196 -6.72 4.28 65.32
CA ILE A 1196 -5.91 3.04 65.50
C ILE A 1196 -6.68 1.76 65.00
N ALA A 1197 -5.95 0.65 64.77
CA ALA A 1197 -6.37 -0.79 64.65
C ALA A 1197 -7.54 -1.22 63.69
N ARG A 1198 -7.37 -2.12 62.71
CA ARG A 1198 -6.99 -3.56 62.67
C ARG A 1198 -8.06 -4.59 63.11
N ALA A 1199 -8.62 -5.32 62.14
CA ALA A 1199 -9.03 -6.73 62.25
C ALA A 1199 -9.03 -7.42 60.86
N LYS A 1200 -8.90 -8.76 60.81
CA LYS A 1200 -8.83 -9.58 59.58
C LYS A 1200 -10.18 -10.25 59.27
N SER A 1201 -10.48 -10.44 57.98
CA SER A 1201 -11.09 -11.65 57.38
C SER A 1201 -11.39 -11.37 55.90
N ASP A 1202 -10.88 -12.10 54.90
CA ASP A 1202 -11.09 -13.50 54.48
C ASP A 1202 -12.10 -13.60 53.31
N LYS A 1203 -11.61 -14.20 52.20
CA LYS A 1203 -12.33 -15.00 51.18
C LYS A 1203 -13.30 -14.40 50.15
N PHE A 1204 -12.96 -14.73 48.89
CA PHE A 1204 -13.78 -15.27 47.79
C PHE A 1204 -15.06 -14.56 47.29
N LEU A 1205 -15.04 -14.34 45.96
CA LEU A 1205 -16.09 -14.55 44.94
C LEU A 1205 -17.58 -14.61 45.35
N PRO A 1206 -18.44 -14.18 44.42
CA PRO A 1206 -19.42 -15.15 43.92
C PRO A 1206 -19.36 -15.35 42.40
N SER A 1207 -19.56 -16.60 41.98
CA SER A 1207 -19.82 -17.01 40.61
C SER A 1207 -21.27 -17.51 40.46
N THR A 1208 -21.87 -17.27 39.29
CA THR A 1208 -22.92 -18.11 38.63
C THR A 1208 -24.26 -18.41 39.34
N GLY A 1209 -25.40 -18.23 38.64
CA GLY A 1209 -26.65 -18.93 39.03
C GLY A 1209 -28.01 -18.47 38.45
N THR A 1210 -28.33 -18.86 37.20
CA THR A 1210 -29.62 -19.46 36.75
C THR A 1210 -31.03 -19.05 37.28
N THR A 1211 -31.85 -18.47 36.37
CA THR A 1211 -33.24 -18.85 35.91
C THR A 1211 -34.48 -19.06 36.84
N VAL A 1212 -35.68 -18.92 36.21
CA VAL A 1212 -37.08 -19.29 36.64
C VAL A 1212 -37.78 -18.19 37.47
N SER A 1213 -39.07 -17.80 37.31
CA SER A 1213 -40.28 -18.48 36.79
C SER A 1213 -41.30 -17.59 36.02
N MET A 1214 -42.30 -18.24 35.41
CA MET A 1214 -43.49 -17.67 34.74
C MET A 1214 -44.58 -17.15 35.70
N ILE A 1215 -45.45 -16.27 35.18
CA ILE A 1215 -46.92 -16.36 35.39
C ILE A 1215 -47.58 -16.26 34.00
N GLY A 1216 -48.60 -17.09 33.73
CA GLY A 1216 -49.27 -17.19 32.42
C GLY A 1216 -50.76 -16.79 32.46
N ILE A 1217 -51.57 -17.42 31.58
CA ILE A 1217 -53.04 -17.22 31.32
C ILE A 1217 -53.31 -16.11 30.26
N LEU A 1218 -54.08 -16.29 29.16
CA LEU A 1218 -55.08 -17.31 28.75
C LEU A 1218 -55.14 -17.50 27.20
N THR A 1219 -55.43 -18.73 26.72
CA THR A 1219 -56.08 -19.12 25.43
C THR A 1219 -55.53 -18.72 24.05
N GLY A 1220 -55.77 -19.58 23.06
CA GLY A 1220 -55.55 -19.32 21.63
C GLY A 1220 -56.46 -20.16 20.72
N ILE A 1221 -56.05 -20.29 19.44
CA ILE A 1221 -56.64 -21.13 18.36
C ILE A 1221 -57.94 -20.57 17.72
N VAL A 1222 -57.88 -20.28 16.40
CA VAL A 1222 -58.68 -20.95 15.35
C VAL A 1222 -58.13 -20.61 13.94
N LEU A 1223 -58.26 -21.62 13.07
CA LEU A 1223 -57.80 -21.86 11.70
C LEU A 1223 -57.92 -20.75 10.62
N LEU A 1224 -56.88 -20.68 9.79
CA LEU A 1224 -56.85 -20.88 8.31
C LEU A 1224 -58.09 -20.57 7.42
N LEU A 1225 -57.78 -19.93 6.27
CA LEU A 1225 -58.48 -19.92 4.96
C LEU A 1225 -59.81 -19.15 4.80
N SER A 1226 -59.81 -18.11 3.95
CA SER A 1226 -60.47 -18.12 2.61
C SER A 1226 -60.61 -16.73 1.94
N GLY A 1227 -60.63 -16.70 0.59
CA GLY A 1227 -61.14 -15.65 -0.34
C GLY A 1227 -60.79 -14.16 -0.07
N VAL A 1228 -59.96 -13.46 -0.85
CA VAL A 1228 -60.04 -13.19 -2.31
C VAL A 1228 -61.46 -12.95 -2.84
N CYS A 1229 -61.85 -11.67 -2.92
CA CYS A 1229 -62.86 -11.02 -3.79
C CYS A 1229 -62.92 -9.52 -3.37
N ILE A 1230 -63.05 -8.47 -4.19
CA ILE A 1230 -63.46 -8.34 -5.60
C ILE A 1230 -62.76 -7.12 -6.27
N LEU A 1231 -62.69 -7.16 -7.60
CA LEU A 1231 -62.20 -6.12 -8.51
C LEU A 1231 -62.82 -4.70 -8.33
N LYS A 1232 -62.01 -3.66 -8.56
CA LYS A 1232 -62.20 -2.62 -9.62
C LYS A 1232 -61.03 -1.61 -9.56
N LYS A 1233 -60.15 -1.58 -10.57
CA LYS A 1233 -60.16 -0.73 -11.79
C LYS A 1233 -59.43 0.62 -11.61
N LYS A 1234 -58.35 0.79 -12.41
CA LYS A 1234 -57.85 2.02 -13.08
C LYS A 1234 -57.79 3.30 -12.22
N LYS A 1235 -56.64 3.97 -12.10
CA LYS A 1235 -55.53 4.15 -13.06
C LYS A 1235 -54.17 3.86 -12.44
#